data_AF-A0A6I9Q1J3-F1
#
_entry.id   AF-A0A6I9Q1J3-F1
#
_cell.length_a   1.000
_cell.length_b   1.000
_cell.length_c   1.000
_cell.angle_alpha   90.00
_cell.angle_beta   90.00
_cell.angle_gamma   90.00
#
_symmetry.space_group_name_H-M   'P 1'
#
loop_
_entity.id
_entity.type
_entity.pdbx_description
1 polymer ?
#
loop_
_entity_poly.entity_id
_entity_poly.type
_entity_poly.pdbx_seq_one_letter_code
_entity_poly.pdbx_strand_id
1 'polypeptide(L)'
;MFNSYSERKYSPFLTHTSPFFLNLFPQDVQIVSTDEDQVFLALQEWYQTDTYNLYQSDPQGVYYSIVLENVRSTKQPEENVLVDILEVRGIKGVFLANQKIDGKVTTLITYNKGQSWDLLAPPMTDMNGKTITCKAPDCHLHLHLRWADNPYVSGTVHTKDSAPGLIMGAGNLGSKLVEYKEEMYITSDCGKTWRQVFEEEHHILYLDHGGVIVAIKDTSIPLKILKFSIDEGRTWTVHNFTSTSVFVDGLLSEPGDETLVMTVFGHISYRSDWELVKVDFRQSFPLQCTESDYESWQLTDMQGEKCIMGQERSFRKRKDTSFCIKGKSYTSALNTKPCQCNEKDFSCDYGFERSQTEGSRCFADFWHNPDSPPEDCHLGQTYESSTGYRKVISNICEGGLNKQQSAKQHNCPLLPPKGLQVSIKGQMLAVAPGDDITFIVHQEQGDTSRTKYQVDLGDGVRAIYQNLTVTDEPIQHRYENPGVYKVTVKAENMAGHDEATMYIQVAAPLQKVHLEVVPITGRNHEVNLTAIVLPIEANLSVFNWWIGENLQPKLTLQNSLLTHFPETGEFSVTVQASNGRSMVQDTRTVRVYDHFQVIPLSFSTNLDRFNPNIPEWREDIGQVVTKIITKNTGVPLDSLVTVVNPGLPTTADLYVLPLDSTPTKRSIFVDKRIPAIIQAFNSNNVSFVVRGGLKVLVMLADPNAGYRGAAGGPGVWALAAIFLIGMIATGSFILYKFKRKLPGNRNVYAQMRNEKEQEMTSPVNHSEDTQHIIQGEEFIDDDLDSQTLGNAGGNHSGVVLSINSRELHSYLTS
;
A
#
# COMPACT_ATOMS: atom_id res chain seq x y z
N MET A 1 -5.27 -3.09 5.28
CA MET A 1 -5.39 -4.13 6.32
C MET A 1 -5.04 -5.44 5.63
N PHE A 2 -3.83 -5.95 5.84
CA PHE A 2 -3.40 -7.23 5.27
C PHE A 2 -3.89 -8.33 6.22
N ASN A 3 -4.94 -9.04 5.83
CA ASN A 3 -5.36 -10.26 6.51
C ASN A 3 -4.86 -11.44 5.67
N SER A 4 -4.02 -12.27 6.27
CA SER A 4 -3.63 -13.57 5.71
C SER A 4 -4.41 -14.66 6.48
N TYR A 5 -4.78 -15.73 5.78
CA TYR A 5 -5.56 -16.83 6.35
C TYR A 5 -4.88 -18.16 6.02
N SER A 6 -4.91 -19.10 6.97
CA SER A 6 -4.47 -20.48 6.74
C SER A 6 -5.64 -21.45 6.86
N GLU A 7 -5.61 -22.49 6.03
CA GLU A 7 -6.57 -23.59 6.03
C GLU A 7 -5.79 -24.90 6.04
N ARG A 8 -6.12 -25.79 6.98
CA ARG A 8 -5.52 -27.12 7.06
C ARG A 8 -6.59 -28.18 6.86
N LYS A 9 -6.42 -29.04 5.85
CA LYS A 9 -7.31 -30.19 5.58
C LYS A 9 -8.81 -29.82 5.49
N TYR A 10 -9.14 -28.74 4.79
CA TYR A 10 -10.52 -28.27 4.59
C TYR A 10 -11.24 -27.84 5.88
N SER A 11 -10.50 -27.31 6.86
CA SER A 11 -11.04 -26.67 8.07
C SER A 11 -11.48 -25.23 7.79
N PRO A 12 -12.27 -24.58 8.67
CA PRO A 12 -12.53 -23.14 8.53
C PRO A 12 -11.22 -22.35 8.45
N PHE A 13 -11.19 -21.28 7.65
CA PHE A 13 -10.07 -20.35 7.59
C PHE A 13 -9.82 -19.76 8.98
N LEU A 14 -8.59 -19.91 9.47
CA LEU A 14 -8.13 -19.25 10.69
C LEU A 14 -7.30 -18.03 10.30
N THR A 15 -7.55 -16.90 10.97
CA THR A 15 -6.70 -15.72 10.88
C THR A 15 -5.34 -16.04 11.50
N HIS A 16 -4.25 -15.61 10.87
CA HIS A 16 -2.93 -15.77 11.50
C HIS A 16 -2.85 -14.91 12.76
N THR A 17 -2.69 -15.56 13.91
CA THR A 17 -2.33 -14.89 15.16
C THR A 17 -0.81 -14.87 15.24
N SER A 18 -0.26 -13.81 14.68
CA SER A 18 1.16 -13.52 14.73
C SER A 18 1.37 -12.21 15.53
N PRO A 19 2.57 -11.91 16.08
CA PRO A 19 2.80 -10.72 16.89
C PRO A 19 2.41 -9.39 16.21
N PHE A 20 2.20 -9.46 14.89
CA PHE A 20 2.28 -8.36 13.94
C PHE A 20 1.15 -7.34 14.01
N PHE A 21 0.00 -7.62 14.64
CA PHE A 21 -1.15 -6.71 14.53
C PHE A 21 -1.09 -5.46 15.41
N LEU A 22 -0.15 -5.34 16.34
CA LEU A 22 -0.08 -4.16 17.22
C LEU A 22 1.10 -3.21 17.00
N ASN A 23 2.24 -3.61 16.42
CA ASN A 23 3.39 -2.68 16.30
C ASN A 23 4.36 -2.86 15.09
N LEU A 24 4.21 -3.88 14.25
CA LEU A 24 5.09 -4.11 13.09
C LEU A 24 4.23 -4.32 11.84
N PHE A 25 4.03 -3.25 11.06
CA PHE A 25 3.29 -3.33 9.80
C PHE A 25 4.12 -4.13 8.78
N PRO A 26 3.67 -5.35 8.37
CA PRO A 26 4.36 -6.09 7.33
C PRO A 26 4.19 -5.34 6.00
N GLN A 27 5.28 -5.20 5.25
CA GLN A 27 5.23 -4.67 3.89
C GLN A 27 4.91 -5.78 2.89
N ASP A 28 5.51 -6.96 3.08
CA ASP A 28 5.34 -8.13 2.21
C ASP A 28 5.62 -9.44 2.96
N VAL A 29 5.07 -10.55 2.47
CA VAL A 29 5.13 -11.87 3.08
C VAL A 29 5.30 -12.96 2.02
N GLN A 30 6.28 -13.85 2.22
CA GLN A 30 6.55 -14.97 1.32
C GLN A 30 6.59 -16.31 2.07
N ILE A 31 5.94 -17.33 1.52
CA ILE A 31 6.03 -18.70 2.04
C ILE A 31 7.31 -19.34 1.50
N VAL A 32 8.24 -19.71 2.41
CA VAL A 32 9.52 -20.32 2.05
C VAL A 32 9.38 -21.83 1.87
N SER A 33 8.72 -22.50 2.83
CA SER A 33 8.50 -23.95 2.81
C SER A 33 7.29 -24.30 3.66
N THR A 34 6.56 -25.33 3.25
CA THR A 34 5.46 -25.94 4.02
C THR A 34 5.75 -27.41 4.34
N ASP A 35 7.03 -27.80 4.32
CA ASP A 35 7.43 -29.18 4.59
C ASP A 35 7.26 -29.55 6.07
N GLU A 36 6.88 -30.82 6.30
CA GLU A 36 6.71 -31.46 7.60
C GLU A 36 5.80 -30.73 8.61
N ASP A 37 4.48 -30.72 8.35
CA ASP A 37 3.44 -30.28 9.30
C ASP A 37 3.71 -28.91 9.95
N GLN A 38 4.36 -27.98 9.23
CA GLN A 38 4.63 -26.61 9.67
C GLN A 38 4.81 -25.68 8.47
N VAL A 39 4.87 -24.37 8.73
CA VAL A 39 5.12 -23.35 7.71
C VAL A 39 6.33 -22.52 8.09
N PHE A 40 7.27 -22.38 7.16
CA PHE A 40 8.33 -21.36 7.17
C PHE A 40 7.88 -20.15 6.36
N LEU A 41 7.86 -19.01 7.03
CA LEU A 41 7.41 -17.73 6.49
C LEU A 41 8.57 -16.75 6.51
N ALA A 42 8.79 -16.02 5.41
CA ALA A 42 9.64 -14.85 5.38
C ALA A 42 8.74 -13.61 5.40
N LEU A 43 9.00 -12.68 6.32
CA LEU A 43 8.22 -11.46 6.47
C LEU A 43 9.15 -10.25 6.43
N GLN A 44 8.82 -9.26 5.60
CA GLN A 44 9.54 -8.00 5.51
C GLN A 44 8.84 -6.93 6.37
N GLU A 45 9.57 -6.42 7.35
CA GLU A 45 9.09 -5.35 8.21
C GLU A 45 9.24 -3.97 7.54
N TRP A 46 8.41 -3.00 7.93
CA TRP A 46 8.30 -1.68 7.29
C TRP A 46 9.61 -0.86 7.15
N TYR A 47 10.62 -1.11 7.97
CA TYR A 47 11.92 -0.41 7.91
C TYR A 47 12.97 -1.17 7.10
N GLN A 48 12.71 -2.43 6.73
CA GLN A 48 13.62 -3.28 5.98
C GLN A 48 13.40 -3.07 4.48
N THR A 49 14.48 -2.99 3.70
CA THR A 49 14.40 -2.82 2.24
C THR A 49 14.83 -4.05 1.48
N ASP A 50 15.90 -4.70 1.92
CA ASP A 50 16.53 -5.87 1.29
C ASP A 50 16.79 -7.03 2.26
N THR A 51 16.06 -7.03 3.38
CA THR A 51 16.10 -8.10 4.37
C THR A 51 14.71 -8.55 4.78
N TYR A 52 14.61 -9.83 5.17
CA TYR A 52 13.40 -10.47 5.68
C TYR A 52 13.69 -11.17 6.99
N ASN A 53 12.71 -11.23 7.88
CA ASN A 53 12.75 -12.03 9.08
C ASN A 53 12.07 -13.38 8.82
N LEU A 54 12.70 -14.48 9.23
CA LEU A 54 12.17 -15.84 9.09
C LEU A 54 11.41 -16.24 10.35
N TYR A 55 10.22 -16.80 10.13
CA TYR A 55 9.33 -17.30 11.16
C TYR A 55 8.95 -18.76 10.88
N GLN A 56 8.70 -19.49 11.96
CA GLN A 56 8.21 -20.87 11.92
C GLN A 56 6.86 -20.96 12.63
N SER A 57 5.89 -21.58 11.99
CA SER A 57 4.57 -21.81 12.58
C SER A 57 4.54 -23.00 13.53
N ASP A 58 3.48 -23.06 14.32
CA ASP A 58 2.99 -24.29 14.94
C ASP A 58 2.39 -25.24 13.89
N PRO A 59 1.99 -26.47 14.27
CA PRO A 59 1.46 -27.42 13.30
C PRO A 59 0.19 -27.00 12.59
N GLN A 60 -0.59 -26.06 13.15
CA GLN A 60 -1.80 -25.56 12.50
C GLN A 60 -1.54 -24.40 11.54
N GLY A 61 -0.33 -23.82 11.53
CA GLY A 61 -0.02 -22.68 10.65
C GLY A 61 -0.62 -21.36 11.15
N VAL A 62 -0.78 -21.21 12.47
CA VAL A 62 -1.47 -20.09 13.11
C VAL A 62 -0.51 -19.27 13.98
N TYR A 63 0.27 -19.94 14.83
CA TYR A 63 1.16 -19.31 15.80
C TYR A 63 2.61 -19.32 15.34
N TYR A 64 3.16 -18.14 15.06
CA TYR A 64 4.52 -17.98 14.51
C TYR A 64 5.52 -17.49 15.56
N SER A 65 6.70 -18.07 15.56
CA SER A 65 7.86 -17.58 16.33
C SER A 65 9.00 -17.22 15.40
N ILE A 66 9.78 -16.20 15.74
CA ILE A 66 10.96 -15.82 14.97
C ILE A 66 12.05 -16.91 15.05
N VAL A 67 12.77 -17.09 13.95
CA VAL A 67 13.79 -18.13 13.77
C VAL A 67 15.13 -17.54 13.34
N LEU A 68 15.11 -16.55 12.43
CA LEU A 68 16.31 -15.85 11.99
C LEU A 68 15.97 -14.44 11.52
N GLU A 69 16.72 -13.46 11.98
CA GLU A 69 16.58 -12.06 11.58
C GLU A 69 17.45 -11.71 10.38
N ASN A 70 17.01 -10.71 9.61
CA ASN A 70 17.79 -10.04 8.58
C ASN A 70 18.35 -10.96 7.48
N VAL A 71 17.55 -11.90 7.00
CA VAL A 71 17.90 -12.76 5.86
C VAL A 71 17.90 -11.93 4.59
N ARG A 72 18.98 -12.03 3.80
CA ARG A 72 19.14 -11.28 2.55
C ARG A 72 18.00 -11.62 1.59
N SER A 73 17.49 -10.57 0.95
CA SER A 73 16.52 -10.67 -0.13
C SER A 73 17.01 -9.93 -1.36
N THR A 74 16.71 -10.49 -2.53
CA THR A 74 17.01 -9.90 -3.83
C THR A 74 15.73 -9.79 -4.67
N LYS A 75 15.51 -8.62 -5.28
CA LYS A 75 14.41 -8.40 -6.21
C LYS A 75 14.85 -8.81 -7.61
N GLN A 76 14.19 -9.80 -8.19
CA GLN A 76 14.41 -10.18 -9.58
C GLN A 76 13.55 -9.33 -10.54
N PRO A 77 13.87 -9.28 -11.84
CA PRO A 77 13.21 -8.40 -12.80
C PRO A 77 11.70 -8.63 -12.99
N GLU A 78 11.17 -9.80 -12.64
CA GLU A 78 9.75 -10.20 -12.82
C GLU A 78 8.90 -10.04 -11.56
N GLU A 79 9.21 -9.08 -10.67
CA GLU A 79 8.56 -8.91 -9.35
C GLU A 79 8.75 -10.10 -8.36
N ASN A 80 9.43 -11.16 -8.78
CA ASN A 80 9.79 -12.26 -7.88
C ASN A 80 10.84 -11.79 -6.86
N VAL A 81 10.47 -11.86 -5.59
CA VAL A 81 11.40 -11.67 -4.47
C VAL A 81 12.01 -13.02 -4.13
N LEU A 82 13.33 -13.08 -4.07
CA LEU A 82 14.05 -14.26 -3.63
C LEU A 82 14.67 -14.00 -2.27
N VAL A 83 14.31 -14.85 -1.29
CA VAL A 83 14.95 -14.88 0.03
C VAL A 83 16.07 -15.92 0.02
N ASP A 84 17.28 -15.53 0.44
CA ASP A 84 18.49 -16.36 0.43
C ASP A 84 18.45 -17.42 1.56
N ILE A 85 17.57 -18.41 1.41
CA ILE A 85 17.45 -19.58 2.27
C ILE A 85 17.36 -20.85 1.42
N LEU A 86 18.05 -21.90 1.86
CA LEU A 86 18.10 -23.19 1.19
C LEU A 86 17.90 -24.33 2.20
N GLU A 87 16.94 -25.19 1.91
CA GLU A 87 16.78 -26.47 2.61
C GLU A 87 17.72 -27.53 2.01
N VAL A 88 18.48 -28.22 2.87
CA VAL A 88 19.36 -29.31 2.45
C VAL A 88 18.53 -30.58 2.27
N ARG A 89 18.21 -30.92 1.02
CA ARG A 89 17.30 -32.04 0.69
C ARG A 89 17.78 -33.40 1.20
N GLY A 90 19.10 -33.58 1.30
CA GLY A 90 19.70 -34.85 1.74
C GLY A 90 19.44 -35.18 3.21
N ILE A 91 19.28 -34.17 4.08
CA ILE A 91 19.07 -34.37 5.52
C ILE A 91 18.03 -33.37 6.00
N LYS A 92 16.82 -33.89 6.25
CA LYS A 92 15.69 -33.10 6.75
C LYS A 92 16.02 -32.42 8.07
N GLY A 93 15.65 -31.14 8.16
CA GLY A 93 15.90 -30.26 9.31
C GLY A 93 17.17 -29.41 9.19
N VAL A 94 17.96 -29.58 8.13
CA VAL A 94 19.17 -28.77 7.88
C VAL A 94 18.87 -27.66 6.87
N PHE A 95 19.19 -26.42 7.23
CA PHE A 95 19.00 -25.24 6.38
C PHE A 95 20.29 -24.40 6.32
N LEU A 96 20.50 -23.74 5.18
CA LEU A 96 21.47 -22.66 5.04
C LEU A 96 20.72 -21.35 4.79
N ALA A 97 21.22 -20.25 5.35
CA ALA A 97 20.67 -18.92 5.09
C ALA A 97 21.79 -17.87 5.04
N ASN A 98 21.61 -16.84 4.21
CA ASN A 98 22.50 -15.68 4.20
C ASN A 98 21.88 -14.55 5.01
N GLN A 99 22.56 -14.14 6.08
CA GLN A 99 22.16 -13.01 6.92
C GLN A 99 22.91 -11.75 6.49
N LYS A 100 22.22 -10.60 6.49
CA LYS A 100 22.79 -9.30 6.13
C LYS A 100 22.69 -8.33 7.31
N ILE A 101 23.83 -8.02 7.93
CA ILE A 101 23.93 -7.05 9.04
C ILE A 101 25.01 -6.02 8.70
N ASP A 102 24.70 -4.72 8.84
CA ASP A 102 25.64 -3.62 8.55
C ASP A 102 26.31 -3.70 7.16
N GLY A 103 25.57 -4.18 6.16
CA GLY A 103 26.08 -4.38 4.80
C GLY A 103 27.05 -5.56 4.62
N LYS A 104 27.26 -6.39 5.66
CA LYS A 104 28.01 -7.64 5.59
C LYS A 104 27.03 -8.80 5.44
N VAL A 105 27.24 -9.62 4.40
CA VAL A 105 26.47 -10.83 4.17
C VAL A 105 27.26 -12.02 4.70
N THR A 106 26.68 -12.78 5.63
CA THR A 106 27.29 -13.96 6.25
C THR A 106 26.42 -15.19 6.07
N THR A 107 27.04 -16.32 5.72
CA THR A 107 26.33 -17.59 5.55
C THR A 107 26.28 -18.38 6.85
N LEU A 108 25.08 -18.82 7.21
CA LEU A 108 24.78 -19.60 8.40
C LEU A 108 24.22 -20.97 8.03
N ILE A 109 24.44 -21.96 8.88
CA ILE A 109 23.84 -23.30 8.81
C ILE A 109 23.14 -23.63 10.13
N THR A 110 22.01 -24.33 10.03
CA THR A 110 21.29 -24.88 11.19
C THR A 110 21.06 -26.36 10.98
N TYR A 111 21.20 -27.15 12.05
CA TYR A 111 20.91 -28.60 12.06
C TYR A 111 19.62 -28.94 12.80
N ASN A 112 19.06 -27.97 13.51
CA ASN A 112 17.89 -28.10 14.37
C ASN A 112 16.73 -27.25 13.86
N LYS A 113 16.56 -27.23 12.53
CA LYS A 113 15.41 -26.65 11.83
C LYS A 113 15.19 -25.16 12.16
N GLY A 114 16.29 -24.43 12.37
CA GLY A 114 16.29 -22.98 12.64
C GLY A 114 16.35 -22.59 14.12
N GLN A 115 16.35 -23.54 15.05
CA GLN A 115 16.44 -23.25 16.48
C GLN A 115 17.78 -22.56 16.84
N SER A 116 18.90 -22.98 16.24
CA SER A 116 20.21 -22.32 16.37
C SER A 116 20.95 -22.32 15.04
N TRP A 117 21.77 -21.30 14.84
CA TRP A 117 22.51 -21.06 13.62
C TRP A 117 24.00 -20.90 13.93
N ASP A 118 24.84 -21.56 13.14
CA ASP A 118 26.30 -21.52 13.23
C ASP A 118 26.91 -21.02 11.92
N LEU A 119 28.09 -20.40 11.99
CA LEU A 119 28.87 -20.02 10.80
C LEU A 119 29.58 -21.24 10.20
N LEU A 120 29.79 -21.24 8.89
CA LEU A 120 30.49 -22.32 8.19
C LEU A 120 31.99 -22.29 8.49
N ALA A 121 32.56 -23.46 8.83
CA ALA A 121 33.99 -23.60 9.06
C ALA A 121 34.79 -23.48 7.76
N PRO A 122 35.90 -22.71 7.74
CA PRO A 122 36.78 -22.64 6.58
C PRO A 122 37.52 -23.97 6.36
N PRO A 123 37.89 -24.33 5.11
CA PRO A 123 38.74 -25.47 4.83
C PRO A 123 40.12 -25.32 5.45
N MET A 124 40.76 -26.43 5.82
CA MET A 124 42.12 -26.42 6.38
C MET A 124 43.20 -26.16 5.31
N THR A 125 42.96 -26.63 4.10
CA THR A 125 43.89 -26.56 2.97
C THR A 125 43.18 -26.13 1.70
N ASP A 126 43.87 -25.43 0.82
CA ASP A 126 43.41 -25.10 -0.52
C ASP A 126 43.53 -26.32 -1.46
N MET A 127 43.10 -26.14 -2.72
CA MET A 127 43.17 -27.18 -3.75
C MET A 127 44.59 -27.66 -4.09
N ASN A 128 45.62 -26.86 -3.75
CA ASN A 128 47.03 -27.19 -3.95
C ASN A 128 47.68 -27.79 -2.69
N GLY A 129 46.90 -28.06 -1.65
CA GLY A 129 47.36 -28.61 -0.38
C GLY A 129 48.09 -27.60 0.53
N LYS A 130 48.04 -26.31 0.21
CA LYS A 130 48.61 -25.25 1.04
C LYS A 130 47.63 -24.88 2.15
N THR A 131 48.16 -24.59 3.33
CA THR A 131 47.35 -24.22 4.49
C THR A 131 46.66 -22.86 4.30
N ILE A 132 45.37 -22.81 4.59
CA ILE A 132 44.56 -21.60 4.50
C ILE A 132 44.75 -20.75 5.77
N THR A 133 44.88 -19.44 5.60
CA THR A 133 45.10 -18.47 6.71
C THR A 133 43.80 -18.00 7.38
N CYS A 134 42.66 -18.18 6.71
CA CYS A 134 41.32 -17.87 7.23
C CYS A 134 41.00 -18.73 8.46
N LYS A 135 40.76 -18.08 9.61
CA LYS A 135 40.39 -18.74 10.87
C LYS A 135 39.34 -17.94 11.61
N ALA A 136 38.49 -18.64 12.37
CA ALA A 136 37.60 -18.03 13.34
C ALA A 136 38.40 -17.25 14.41
N PRO A 137 37.88 -16.14 14.95
CA PRO A 137 36.51 -15.62 14.78
C PRO A 137 36.33 -14.65 13.60
N ASP A 138 37.40 -14.18 12.95
CA ASP A 138 37.31 -13.08 11.99
C ASP A 138 36.97 -13.52 10.56
N CYS A 139 37.14 -14.81 10.25
CA CYS A 139 37.03 -15.33 8.90
C CYS A 139 36.34 -16.71 8.86
N HIS A 140 35.36 -16.85 7.97
CA HIS A 140 34.52 -18.02 7.79
C HIS A 140 34.31 -18.32 6.30
N LEU A 141 33.68 -19.45 6.00
CA LEU A 141 33.21 -19.77 4.66
C LEU A 141 31.84 -19.13 4.42
N HIS A 142 31.67 -18.54 3.24
CA HIS A 142 30.40 -17.97 2.79
C HIS A 142 30.06 -18.52 1.40
N LEU A 143 28.78 -18.77 1.15
CA LEU A 143 28.28 -19.40 -0.07
C LEU A 143 27.20 -18.56 -0.73
N HIS A 144 27.18 -18.56 -2.05
CA HIS A 144 26.08 -18.04 -2.85
C HIS A 144 24.97 -19.10 -2.89
N LEU A 145 23.95 -18.95 -2.04
CA LEU A 145 22.91 -19.97 -1.87
C LEU A 145 22.00 -20.05 -3.10
N ARG A 146 21.32 -18.93 -3.39
CA ARG A 146 20.37 -18.79 -4.49
C ARG A 146 20.65 -17.45 -5.18
N TRP A 147 21.33 -17.51 -6.32
CA TRP A 147 21.71 -16.33 -7.10
C TRP A 147 20.74 -16.07 -8.27
N ALA A 148 20.07 -17.11 -8.77
CA ALA A 148 19.07 -17.02 -9.84
C ALA A 148 17.96 -18.07 -9.62
N ASP A 149 16.73 -17.77 -10.08
CA ASP A 149 15.61 -18.73 -10.08
C ASP A 149 15.84 -19.93 -11.01
N ASN A 150 16.67 -19.76 -12.04
CA ASN A 150 16.94 -20.78 -13.02
C ASN A 150 17.88 -21.87 -12.45
N PRO A 151 17.42 -23.13 -12.31
CA PRO A 151 18.19 -24.22 -11.70
C PRO A 151 19.37 -24.71 -12.57
N TYR A 152 19.48 -24.23 -13.81
CA TYR A 152 20.55 -24.61 -14.75
C TYR A 152 21.75 -23.65 -14.70
N VAL A 153 21.65 -22.53 -13.99
CA VAL A 153 22.73 -21.55 -13.82
C VAL A 153 23.77 -22.08 -12.83
N SER A 154 25.05 -21.77 -13.08
CA SER A 154 26.15 -22.07 -12.15
C SER A 154 26.04 -21.26 -10.86
N GLY A 155 26.97 -21.52 -9.93
CA GLY A 155 27.15 -20.67 -8.75
C GLY A 155 26.23 -20.98 -7.57
N THR A 156 25.04 -21.56 -7.79
CA THR A 156 24.12 -21.94 -6.70
C THR A 156 24.59 -23.16 -5.89
N VAL A 157 24.09 -23.28 -4.66
CA VAL A 157 24.38 -24.47 -3.83
C VAL A 157 23.53 -25.66 -4.28
N HIS A 158 24.19 -26.75 -4.67
CA HIS A 158 23.58 -27.99 -5.12
C HIS A 158 23.52 -29.04 -4.01
N THR A 159 22.30 -29.49 -3.70
CA THR A 159 22.01 -30.61 -2.81
C THR A 159 20.95 -31.54 -3.41
N LYS A 160 21.03 -32.83 -3.10
CA LYS A 160 20.06 -33.85 -3.54
C LYS A 160 19.62 -34.71 -2.35
N ASP A 161 18.36 -35.10 -2.35
CA ASP A 161 17.78 -36.07 -1.41
C ASP A 161 18.45 -37.45 -1.51
N SER A 162 18.81 -37.86 -2.72
CA SER A 162 19.52 -39.10 -3.01
C SER A 162 20.95 -39.15 -2.46
N ALA A 163 21.55 -38.02 -2.11
CA ALA A 163 22.96 -37.88 -1.75
C ALA A 163 23.14 -37.21 -0.37
N PRO A 164 22.78 -37.88 0.75
CA PRO A 164 22.82 -37.26 2.07
C PRO A 164 24.24 -36.88 2.49
N GLY A 165 24.38 -35.66 3.01
CA GLY A 165 25.65 -35.09 3.46
C GLY A 165 26.48 -34.41 2.38
N LEU A 166 26.15 -34.61 1.09
CA LEU A 166 26.82 -33.91 0.00
C LEU A 166 26.20 -32.54 -0.24
N ILE A 167 27.01 -31.50 -0.06
CA ILE A 167 26.65 -30.10 -0.37
C ILE A 167 27.83 -29.51 -1.15
N MET A 168 27.56 -28.95 -2.32
CA MET A 168 28.58 -28.33 -3.16
C MET A 168 28.05 -26.99 -3.68
N GLY A 169 28.88 -25.95 -3.69
CA GLY A 169 28.46 -24.64 -4.21
C GLY A 169 29.62 -23.67 -4.31
N ALA A 170 29.35 -22.53 -4.96
CA ALA A 170 30.31 -21.45 -5.09
C ALA A 170 30.25 -20.49 -3.90
N GLY A 171 31.38 -19.86 -3.60
CA GLY A 171 31.47 -18.90 -2.50
C GLY A 171 32.88 -18.37 -2.30
N ASN A 172 33.12 -17.79 -1.14
CA ASN A 172 34.42 -17.22 -0.78
C ASN A 172 34.76 -17.44 0.70
N LEU A 173 36.04 -17.23 1.00
CA LEU A 173 36.55 -17.18 2.38
C LEU A 173 36.80 -15.73 2.78
N GLY A 174 36.27 -15.33 3.93
CA GLY A 174 36.42 -13.96 4.41
C GLY A 174 35.54 -13.64 5.60
N SER A 175 35.37 -12.35 5.85
CA SER A 175 34.44 -11.82 6.86
C SER A 175 33.02 -11.55 6.31
N LYS A 176 32.85 -11.63 4.98
CA LYS A 176 31.59 -11.46 4.27
C LYS A 176 31.63 -12.11 2.89
N LEU A 177 30.44 -12.38 2.34
CA LEU A 177 30.24 -12.77 0.95
C LEU A 177 30.60 -11.62 0.00
N VAL A 178 31.28 -11.93 -1.10
CA VAL A 178 31.66 -10.97 -2.15
C VAL A 178 31.33 -11.52 -3.54
N GLU A 179 31.10 -10.64 -4.50
CA GLU A 179 30.66 -11.02 -5.86
C GLU A 179 31.81 -11.27 -6.84
N TYR A 180 33.01 -10.72 -6.60
CA TYR A 180 34.12 -10.80 -7.55
C TYR A 180 35.01 -12.03 -7.38
N LYS A 181 34.77 -12.87 -6.36
CA LYS A 181 35.61 -14.02 -6.04
C LYS A 181 34.72 -15.23 -5.75
N GLU A 182 34.68 -16.17 -6.69
CA GLU A 182 33.81 -17.34 -6.65
C GLU A 182 34.65 -18.62 -6.76
N GLU A 183 34.90 -19.26 -5.63
CA GLU A 183 35.60 -20.54 -5.54
C GLU A 183 34.59 -21.65 -5.21
N MET A 184 34.80 -22.86 -5.74
CA MET A 184 33.91 -24.00 -5.50
C MET A 184 34.33 -24.79 -4.27
N TYR A 185 33.38 -25.01 -3.37
CA TYR A 185 33.58 -25.76 -2.13
C TYR A 185 32.65 -26.97 -2.07
N ILE A 186 33.12 -28.05 -1.44
CA ILE A 186 32.34 -29.27 -1.20
C ILE A 186 32.49 -29.74 0.24
N THR A 187 31.40 -30.26 0.79
CA THR A 187 31.36 -31.06 2.01
C THR A 187 30.67 -32.39 1.70
N SER A 188 31.13 -33.46 2.35
CA SER A 188 30.48 -34.77 2.27
C SER A 188 30.02 -35.30 3.63
N ASP A 189 30.04 -34.45 4.65
CA ASP A 189 29.59 -34.70 6.01
C ASP A 189 28.61 -33.63 6.49
N CYS A 190 27.81 -33.09 5.57
CA CYS A 190 26.73 -32.13 5.83
C CYS A 190 27.19 -30.80 6.44
N GLY A 191 28.30 -30.23 5.98
CA GLY A 191 28.75 -28.89 6.37
C GLY A 191 29.73 -28.84 7.54
N LYS A 192 30.06 -30.00 8.13
CA LYS A 192 31.03 -30.07 9.23
C LYS A 192 32.46 -29.86 8.75
N THR A 193 32.85 -30.50 7.65
CA THR A 193 34.14 -30.30 7.01
C THR A 193 33.97 -29.87 5.56
N TRP A 194 34.60 -28.74 5.23
CA TRP A 194 34.60 -28.17 3.88
C TRP A 194 35.96 -28.36 3.22
N ARG A 195 35.95 -28.46 1.90
CA ARG A 195 37.14 -28.56 1.04
C ARG A 195 36.98 -27.67 -0.18
N GLN A 196 38.03 -26.96 -0.55
CA GLN A 196 38.07 -26.21 -1.81
C GLN A 196 38.40 -27.15 -2.97
N VAL A 197 37.71 -26.98 -4.09
CA VAL A 197 37.82 -27.87 -5.25
C VAL A 197 38.24 -27.14 -6.52
N PHE A 198 37.62 -26.00 -6.83
CA PHE A 198 37.91 -25.21 -8.02
C PHE A 198 38.02 -23.71 -7.72
N GLU A 199 38.77 -22.98 -8.53
CA GLU A 199 38.95 -21.51 -8.42
C GLU A 199 37.84 -20.68 -9.07
N GLU A 200 37.08 -21.26 -10.00
CA GLU A 200 36.00 -20.61 -10.74
C GLU A 200 34.74 -21.48 -10.70
N GLU A 201 33.60 -20.91 -11.08
CA GLU A 201 32.32 -21.61 -11.10
C GLU A 201 32.28 -22.79 -12.08
N HIS A 202 31.58 -23.84 -11.67
CA HIS A 202 31.35 -25.02 -12.49
C HIS A 202 29.89 -25.46 -12.32
N HIS A 203 29.23 -25.86 -13.41
CA HIS A 203 27.97 -26.60 -13.34
C HIS A 203 28.23 -27.96 -12.70
N ILE A 204 27.43 -28.31 -11.69
CA ILE A 204 27.57 -29.56 -10.94
C ILE A 204 26.38 -30.47 -11.23
N LEU A 205 26.66 -31.76 -11.47
CA LEU A 205 25.64 -32.80 -11.59
C LEU A 205 26.02 -34.02 -10.75
N TYR A 206 25.07 -34.49 -9.94
CA TYR A 206 25.20 -35.74 -9.19
C TYR A 206 24.57 -36.89 -9.97
N LEU A 207 25.27 -38.02 -10.05
CA LEU A 207 24.79 -39.27 -10.63
C LEU A 207 24.93 -40.41 -9.61
N ASP A 208 24.15 -41.48 -9.76
CA ASP A 208 24.17 -42.66 -8.90
C ASP A 208 24.11 -42.33 -7.40
N HIS A 209 23.08 -41.59 -6.97
CA HIS A 209 22.90 -41.16 -5.58
C HIS A 209 24.13 -40.41 -5.01
N GLY A 210 24.73 -39.53 -5.81
CA GLY A 210 25.99 -38.84 -5.46
C GLY A 210 27.22 -39.74 -5.48
N GLY A 211 27.16 -40.89 -6.16
CA GLY A 211 28.29 -41.78 -6.39
C GLY A 211 29.29 -41.24 -7.41
N VAL A 212 28.82 -40.46 -8.39
CA VAL A 212 29.68 -39.72 -9.33
C VAL A 212 29.28 -38.26 -9.32
N ILE A 213 30.27 -37.39 -9.18
CA ILE A 213 30.09 -35.93 -9.27
C ILE A 213 30.71 -35.48 -10.57
N VAL A 214 29.92 -34.85 -11.43
CA VAL A 214 30.39 -34.26 -12.69
C VAL A 214 30.44 -32.75 -12.53
N ALA A 215 31.52 -32.15 -13.04
CA ALA A 215 31.73 -30.71 -13.07
C ALA A 215 32.15 -30.25 -14.47
N ILE A 216 31.47 -29.24 -15.00
CA ILE A 216 31.86 -28.55 -16.24
C ILE A 216 32.02 -27.07 -15.91
N LYS A 217 33.13 -26.47 -16.32
CA LYS A 217 33.42 -25.06 -16.06
C LYS A 217 32.33 -24.18 -16.68
N ASP A 218 31.76 -23.25 -15.93
CA ASP A 218 30.89 -22.22 -16.51
C ASP A 218 31.78 -21.10 -17.04
N THR A 219 31.69 -20.82 -18.34
CA THR A 219 32.49 -19.79 -18.98
C THR A 219 31.91 -19.42 -20.34
N SER A 220 32.14 -18.18 -20.75
CA SER A 220 31.77 -17.66 -22.07
C SER A 220 32.65 -18.19 -23.23
N ILE A 221 33.53 -19.15 -22.98
CA ILE A 221 34.44 -19.73 -23.97
C ILE A 221 34.03 -21.18 -24.24
N PRO A 222 33.91 -21.62 -25.50
CA PRO A 222 33.47 -22.97 -25.80
C PRO A 222 34.50 -24.00 -25.35
N LEU A 223 34.02 -25.10 -24.78
CA LEU A 223 34.83 -26.13 -24.15
C LEU A 223 34.41 -27.54 -24.56
N LYS A 224 35.32 -28.49 -24.37
CA LYS A 224 35.14 -29.91 -24.73
C LYS A 224 35.56 -30.87 -23.62
N ILE A 225 35.89 -30.31 -22.46
CA ILE A 225 36.38 -31.04 -21.30
C ILE A 225 35.26 -31.12 -20.25
N LEU A 226 35.11 -32.29 -19.64
CA LEU A 226 34.36 -32.46 -18.40
C LEU A 226 35.31 -32.99 -17.32
N LYS A 227 35.01 -32.67 -16.07
CA LYS A 227 35.69 -33.25 -14.91
C LYS A 227 34.71 -34.15 -14.19
N PHE A 228 35.17 -35.27 -13.67
CA PHE A 228 34.34 -36.12 -12.81
C PHE A 228 35.14 -36.68 -11.63
N SER A 229 34.45 -36.92 -10.53
CA SER A 229 34.97 -37.48 -9.29
C SER A 229 34.09 -38.63 -8.82
N ILE A 230 34.71 -39.64 -8.22
CA ILE A 230 34.05 -40.84 -7.67
C ILE A 230 34.42 -41.09 -6.21
N ASP A 231 35.07 -40.14 -5.57
CA ASP A 231 35.52 -40.20 -4.18
C ASP A 231 35.05 -38.93 -3.44
N GLU A 232 33.81 -38.51 -3.75
CA GLU A 232 33.13 -37.37 -3.14
C GLU A 232 33.91 -36.05 -3.29
N GLY A 233 34.52 -35.85 -4.46
CA GLY A 233 35.23 -34.62 -4.82
C GLY A 233 36.67 -34.53 -4.32
N ARG A 234 37.28 -35.62 -3.84
CA ARG A 234 38.69 -35.64 -3.40
C ARG A 234 39.66 -35.65 -4.57
N THR A 235 39.39 -36.48 -5.58
CA THR A 235 40.18 -36.55 -6.80
C THR A 235 39.29 -36.36 -8.02
N TRP A 236 39.83 -35.67 -9.02
CA TRP A 236 39.11 -35.28 -10.23
C TRP A 236 39.84 -35.78 -11.46
N THR A 237 39.10 -36.46 -12.34
CA THR A 237 39.59 -36.94 -13.63
C THR A 237 39.03 -36.07 -14.75
N VAL A 238 39.87 -35.69 -15.71
CA VAL A 238 39.49 -34.89 -16.88
C VAL A 238 39.21 -35.81 -18.06
N HIS A 239 38.10 -35.58 -18.76
CA HIS A 239 37.70 -36.33 -19.95
C HIS A 239 37.22 -35.41 -21.06
N ASN A 240 37.55 -35.76 -22.32
CA ASN A 240 37.04 -35.05 -23.48
C ASN A 240 35.70 -35.67 -23.90
N PHE A 241 34.59 -34.96 -23.65
CA PHE A 241 33.24 -35.50 -23.89
C PHE A 241 32.75 -35.30 -25.33
N THR A 242 33.39 -34.41 -26.08
CA THR A 242 33.10 -34.14 -27.49
C THR A 242 34.39 -33.81 -28.24
N SER A 243 34.38 -34.00 -29.57
CA SER A 243 35.49 -33.61 -30.44
C SER A 243 35.53 -32.10 -30.71
N THR A 244 34.36 -31.47 -30.77
CA THR A 244 34.16 -30.07 -31.14
C THR A 244 33.88 -29.27 -29.87
N SER A 245 34.48 -28.08 -29.70
CA SER A 245 34.16 -27.24 -28.53
C SER A 245 32.72 -26.72 -28.60
N VAL A 246 32.00 -26.79 -27.49
CA VAL A 246 30.59 -26.42 -27.35
C VAL A 246 30.44 -25.37 -26.24
N PHE A 247 29.56 -24.40 -26.42
CA PHE A 247 29.06 -23.53 -25.35
C PHE A 247 28.02 -24.30 -24.55
N VAL A 248 28.29 -24.55 -23.28
CA VAL A 248 27.43 -25.37 -22.42
C VAL A 248 26.36 -24.49 -21.80
N ASP A 249 25.10 -24.79 -22.09
CA ASP A 249 23.96 -24.07 -21.53
C ASP A 249 23.38 -24.78 -20.29
N GLY A 250 23.63 -26.09 -20.15
CA GLY A 250 23.28 -26.82 -18.93
C GLY A 250 23.47 -28.33 -18.97
N LEU A 251 23.16 -28.98 -17.84
CA LEU A 251 23.35 -30.41 -17.58
C LEU A 251 22.04 -31.05 -17.10
N LEU A 252 21.76 -32.26 -17.58
CA LEU A 252 20.61 -33.07 -17.14
C LEU A 252 21.04 -34.50 -16.81
N SER A 253 20.47 -35.07 -15.75
CA SER A 253 20.50 -36.50 -15.45
C SER A 253 19.19 -37.16 -15.89
N GLU A 254 19.23 -38.48 -16.10
CA GLU A 254 18.00 -39.27 -16.21
C GLU A 254 17.20 -39.19 -14.90
N PRO A 255 15.85 -39.10 -14.96
CA PRO A 255 15.02 -39.04 -13.76
C PRO A 255 15.28 -40.22 -12.80
N GLY A 256 15.27 -39.90 -11.51
CA GLY A 256 15.50 -40.87 -10.42
C GLY A 256 16.92 -40.82 -9.83
N ASP A 257 17.88 -40.13 -10.46
CA ASP A 257 19.26 -39.98 -9.98
C ASP A 257 20.00 -41.31 -9.64
N GLU A 258 19.44 -42.44 -10.09
CA GLU A 258 19.96 -43.81 -9.91
C GLU A 258 20.92 -44.24 -11.02
N THR A 259 20.91 -43.52 -12.14
CA THR A 259 21.64 -43.91 -13.34
C THR A 259 22.90 -43.07 -13.54
N LEU A 260 23.72 -43.53 -14.46
CA LEU A 260 25.02 -42.96 -14.81
C LEU A 260 25.00 -42.30 -16.19
N VAL A 261 23.80 -41.92 -16.64
CA VAL A 261 23.59 -41.27 -17.93
C VAL A 261 23.33 -39.79 -17.68
N MET A 262 24.13 -38.95 -18.32
CA MET A 262 23.91 -37.51 -18.34
C MET A 262 23.79 -36.99 -19.77
N THR A 263 23.13 -35.86 -19.91
CA THR A 263 23.03 -35.13 -21.16
C THR A 263 23.55 -33.71 -20.95
N VAL A 264 24.55 -33.34 -21.74
CA VAL A 264 25.03 -31.95 -21.86
C VAL A 264 24.27 -31.33 -23.03
N PHE A 265 23.66 -30.17 -22.83
CA PHE A 265 23.01 -29.43 -23.91
C PHE A 265 23.64 -28.05 -24.07
N GLY A 266 23.74 -27.61 -25.31
CA GLY A 266 24.45 -26.39 -25.65
C GLY A 266 24.41 -26.05 -27.13
N HIS A 267 25.28 -25.16 -27.56
CA HIS A 267 25.42 -24.74 -28.96
C HIS A 267 26.89 -24.63 -29.38
N ILE A 268 27.20 -24.93 -30.65
CA ILE A 268 28.59 -24.88 -31.16
C ILE A 268 29.02 -23.42 -31.42
N SER A 269 28.07 -22.56 -31.82
CA SER A 269 28.27 -21.13 -32.01
C SER A 269 26.95 -20.40 -31.79
N TYR A 270 26.99 -19.09 -31.49
CA TYR A 270 25.79 -18.27 -31.28
C TYR A 270 24.79 -18.25 -32.45
N ARG A 271 25.16 -18.76 -33.63
CA ARG A 271 24.30 -18.88 -34.82
C ARG A 271 24.01 -20.33 -35.22
N SER A 272 24.45 -21.30 -34.42
CA SER A 272 24.31 -22.73 -34.71
C SER A 272 23.05 -23.31 -34.08
N ASP A 273 22.63 -24.46 -34.62
CA ASP A 273 21.63 -25.32 -34.00
C ASP A 273 22.12 -25.88 -32.66
N TRP A 274 21.16 -26.28 -31.81
CA TRP A 274 21.42 -26.95 -30.54
C TRP A 274 22.13 -28.29 -30.73
N GLU A 275 23.10 -28.59 -29.86
CA GLU A 275 23.78 -29.88 -29.78
C GLU A 275 23.52 -30.51 -28.40
N LEU A 276 23.19 -31.80 -28.41
CA LEU A 276 23.00 -32.60 -27.20
C LEU A 276 24.02 -33.74 -27.19
N VAL A 277 24.86 -33.77 -26.16
CA VAL A 277 25.85 -34.82 -25.96
C VAL A 277 25.42 -35.71 -24.81
N LYS A 278 25.06 -36.94 -25.13
CA LYS A 278 24.78 -37.98 -24.14
C LYS A 278 26.09 -38.63 -23.69
N VAL A 279 26.37 -38.60 -22.40
CA VAL A 279 27.53 -39.27 -21.78
C VAL A 279 27.03 -40.42 -20.91
N ASP A 280 27.62 -41.60 -21.09
CA ASP A 280 27.24 -42.83 -20.39
C ASP A 280 28.42 -43.39 -19.60
N PHE A 281 28.42 -43.20 -18.28
CA PHE A 281 29.48 -43.66 -17.40
C PHE A 281 29.41 -45.17 -17.07
N ARG A 282 28.34 -45.88 -17.48
CA ARG A 282 28.16 -47.30 -17.11
C ARG A 282 29.28 -48.20 -17.61
N GLN A 283 29.87 -47.89 -18.76
CA GLN A 283 30.98 -48.68 -19.32
C GLN A 283 32.26 -48.57 -18.47
N SER A 284 32.42 -47.46 -17.74
CA SER A 284 33.58 -47.22 -16.88
C SER A 284 33.45 -47.91 -15.51
N PHE A 285 32.25 -48.35 -15.14
CA PHE A 285 31.97 -48.95 -13.83
C PHE A 285 31.15 -50.24 -13.98
N PRO A 286 31.78 -51.38 -14.31
CA PRO A 286 31.06 -52.64 -14.52
C PRO A 286 30.59 -53.32 -13.22
N LEU A 287 31.09 -52.90 -12.06
CA LEU A 287 30.84 -53.55 -10.77
C LEU A 287 29.75 -52.83 -9.98
N GLN A 288 28.78 -53.59 -9.46
CA GLN A 288 27.82 -53.13 -8.47
C GLN A 288 28.44 -53.20 -7.06
N CYS A 289 28.15 -52.22 -6.21
CA CYS A 289 28.60 -52.24 -4.82
C CYS A 289 27.92 -53.34 -4.01
N THR A 290 28.70 -53.95 -3.13
CA THR A 290 28.26 -54.91 -2.12
C THR A 290 28.24 -54.26 -0.74
N GLU A 291 27.65 -54.92 0.26
CA GLU A 291 27.65 -54.39 1.64
C GLU A 291 29.06 -54.14 2.21
N SER A 292 30.08 -54.86 1.74
CA SER A 292 31.48 -54.64 2.15
C SER A 292 32.12 -53.39 1.57
N ASP A 293 31.53 -52.81 0.53
CA ASP A 293 32.01 -51.59 -0.13
C ASP A 293 31.56 -50.30 0.58
N TYR A 294 30.69 -50.44 1.59
CA TYR A 294 30.19 -49.32 2.37
C TYR A 294 30.84 -49.26 3.76
N GLU A 295 30.92 -48.04 4.27
CA GLU A 295 31.24 -47.71 5.66
C GLU A 295 30.08 -46.91 6.30
N SER A 296 30.01 -46.95 7.62
CA SER A 296 28.98 -46.22 8.38
C SER A 296 29.51 -44.83 8.74
N TRP A 297 28.82 -43.80 8.28
CA TRP A 297 29.04 -42.43 8.70
C TRP A 297 27.94 -42.00 9.69
N GLN A 298 28.35 -41.54 10.87
CA GLN A 298 27.42 -41.00 11.87
C GLN A 298 27.28 -39.49 11.67
N LEU A 299 26.04 -39.02 11.55
CA LEU A 299 25.75 -37.59 11.43
C LEU A 299 26.05 -36.90 12.77
N THR A 300 26.74 -35.78 12.70
CA THR A 300 27.04 -34.91 13.85
C THR A 300 26.95 -33.45 13.44
N ASP A 301 26.64 -32.57 14.38
CA ASP A 301 26.72 -31.12 14.18
C ASP A 301 28.18 -30.61 14.20
N MET A 302 28.35 -29.29 14.18
CA MET A 302 29.65 -28.62 14.25
C MET A 302 30.39 -28.88 15.57
N GLN A 303 29.65 -29.08 16.67
CA GLN A 303 30.18 -29.32 18.01
C GLN A 303 30.42 -30.81 18.30
N GLY A 304 30.05 -31.71 17.37
CA GLY A 304 30.22 -33.15 17.48
C GLY A 304 29.07 -33.86 18.21
N GLU A 305 27.94 -33.19 18.43
CA GLU A 305 26.74 -33.78 19.01
C GLU A 305 26.07 -34.71 18.00
N LYS A 306 25.68 -35.89 18.48
CA LYS A 306 25.09 -36.97 17.65
C LYS A 306 23.57 -36.93 17.62
N CYS A 307 22.97 -36.28 18.62
CA CYS A 307 21.53 -36.22 18.76
C CYS A 307 20.99 -34.97 18.08
N ILE A 308 20.58 -35.11 16.82
CA ILE A 308 20.05 -34.01 16.03
C ILE A 308 18.56 -34.27 15.81
N MET A 309 17.71 -33.29 16.14
CA MET A 309 16.25 -33.44 16.06
C MET A 309 15.73 -34.65 16.86
N GLY A 310 16.34 -34.91 18.03
CA GLY A 310 15.95 -35.98 18.94
C GLY A 310 16.34 -37.40 18.51
N GLN A 311 17.25 -37.55 17.55
CA GLN A 311 17.66 -38.85 17.03
C GLN A 311 19.13 -38.90 16.60
N GLU A 312 19.77 -40.04 16.85
CA GLU A 312 21.05 -40.40 16.26
C GLU A 312 20.81 -41.07 14.91
N ARG A 313 21.35 -40.47 13.84
CA ARG A 313 21.25 -40.99 12.47
C ARG A 313 22.61 -41.47 11.97
N SER A 314 22.65 -42.64 11.34
CA SER A 314 23.82 -43.11 10.59
C SER A 314 23.45 -43.43 9.14
N PHE A 315 24.40 -43.14 8.24
CA PHE A 315 24.24 -43.27 6.81
C PHE A 315 25.34 -44.17 6.23
N ARG A 316 25.03 -44.84 5.12
CA ARG A 316 26.01 -45.56 4.30
C ARG A 316 26.82 -44.55 3.50
N LYS A 317 28.14 -44.71 3.48
CA LYS A 317 29.04 -44.04 2.55
C LYS A 317 29.87 -45.08 1.82
N ARG A 318 30.11 -44.87 0.53
CA ARG A 318 30.98 -45.77 -0.24
C ARG A 318 32.42 -45.51 0.20
N LYS A 319 33.19 -46.57 0.44
CA LYS A 319 34.61 -46.44 0.79
C LYS A 319 35.39 -45.79 -0.34
N ASP A 320 36.36 -44.96 0.01
CA ASP A 320 37.25 -44.31 -0.96
C ASP A 320 38.01 -45.33 -1.85
N THR A 321 38.24 -46.54 -1.34
CA THR A 321 38.94 -47.62 -2.06
C THR A 321 38.02 -48.53 -2.88
N SER A 322 36.71 -48.33 -2.83
CA SER A 322 35.73 -49.17 -3.53
C SER A 322 35.21 -48.48 -4.79
N PHE A 323 35.59 -49.03 -5.95
CA PHE A 323 35.21 -48.53 -7.28
C PHE A 323 34.02 -49.32 -7.82
N CYS A 324 32.81 -48.96 -7.40
CA CYS A 324 31.57 -49.66 -7.75
C CYS A 324 30.36 -48.71 -7.82
N ILE A 325 29.30 -49.10 -8.52
CA ILE A 325 28.04 -48.36 -8.65
C ILE A 325 27.11 -48.71 -7.48
N LYS A 326 26.50 -47.71 -6.84
CA LYS A 326 25.51 -47.93 -5.77
C LYS A 326 24.25 -48.59 -6.32
N GLY A 327 23.71 -48.01 -7.38
CA GLY A 327 22.57 -48.50 -8.16
C GLY A 327 21.22 -48.43 -7.43
N LYS A 328 20.18 -48.95 -8.09
CA LYS A 328 18.76 -48.69 -7.74
C LYS A 328 18.32 -49.15 -6.37
N SER A 329 18.92 -50.23 -5.85
CA SER A 329 18.57 -50.79 -4.53
C SER A 329 19.28 -50.09 -3.38
N TYR A 330 20.00 -49.00 -3.64
CA TYR A 330 20.77 -48.29 -2.62
C TYR A 330 19.86 -47.55 -1.65
N THR A 331 20.04 -47.84 -0.36
CA THR A 331 19.42 -47.09 0.74
C THR A 331 20.50 -46.40 1.55
N SER A 332 20.40 -45.08 1.67
CA SER A 332 21.41 -44.30 2.39
C SER A 332 21.29 -44.42 3.90
N ALA A 333 20.09 -44.51 4.47
CA ALA A 333 19.88 -44.62 5.91
C ALA A 333 20.21 -46.03 6.43
N LEU A 334 21.06 -46.13 7.46
CA LEU A 334 21.41 -47.40 8.12
C LEU A 334 20.59 -47.62 9.38
N ASN A 335 20.72 -46.68 10.32
CA ASN A 335 20.16 -46.82 11.65
C ASN A 335 19.64 -45.46 12.12
N THR A 336 18.54 -45.51 12.86
CA THR A 336 17.93 -44.35 13.49
C THR A 336 17.56 -44.74 14.90
N LYS A 337 18.13 -44.04 15.88
CA LYS A 337 17.92 -44.31 17.30
C LYS A 337 17.40 -43.04 17.98
N PRO A 338 16.25 -43.07 18.67
CA PRO A 338 15.75 -41.90 19.39
C PRO A 338 16.65 -41.58 20.60
N CYS A 339 16.74 -40.29 20.94
CA CYS A 339 17.43 -39.79 22.11
C CYS A 339 16.46 -39.37 23.21
N GLN A 340 17.01 -39.14 24.41
CA GLN A 340 16.31 -38.42 25.47
C GLN A 340 16.22 -36.92 25.14
N CYS A 341 15.09 -36.27 25.45
CA CYS A 341 14.91 -34.85 25.20
C CYS A 341 15.82 -34.00 26.09
N ASN A 342 16.46 -32.99 25.49
CA ASN A 342 17.31 -32.00 26.15
C ASN A 342 16.80 -30.57 25.91
N GLU A 343 17.54 -29.54 26.33
CA GLU A 343 17.12 -28.13 26.16
C GLU A 343 17.11 -27.65 24.70
N LYS A 344 17.95 -28.22 23.84
CA LYS A 344 18.06 -27.85 22.41
C LYS A 344 16.89 -28.37 21.58
N ASP A 345 16.14 -29.34 22.11
CA ASP A 345 14.94 -29.92 21.46
C ASP A 345 13.69 -29.04 21.61
N PHE A 346 13.79 -27.89 22.29
CA PHE A 346 12.72 -26.92 22.47
C PHE A 346 13.08 -25.55 21.87
N SER A 347 12.08 -24.90 21.27
CA SER A 347 12.13 -23.50 20.82
C SER A 347 11.24 -22.62 21.69
N CYS A 348 11.38 -21.30 21.57
CA CYS A 348 10.41 -20.40 22.16
C CYS A 348 9.08 -20.49 21.42
N ASP A 349 7.99 -20.35 22.17
CA ASP A 349 6.63 -20.37 21.63
C ASP A 349 6.18 -18.96 21.20
N TYR A 350 4.99 -18.85 20.63
CA TYR A 350 4.40 -17.58 20.21
C TYR A 350 4.37 -16.55 21.34
N GLY A 351 4.90 -15.35 21.08
CA GLY A 351 4.97 -14.26 22.06
C GLY A 351 6.10 -14.40 23.07
N PHE A 352 7.05 -15.30 22.84
CA PHE A 352 8.25 -15.47 23.66
C PHE A 352 9.52 -15.34 22.83
N GLU A 353 10.51 -14.66 23.39
CA GLU A 353 11.82 -14.47 22.78
C GLU A 353 12.94 -15.02 23.65
N ARG A 354 14.09 -15.28 23.05
CA ARG A 354 15.29 -15.71 23.78
C ARG A 354 16.00 -14.52 24.39
N SER A 355 16.41 -14.65 25.63
CA SER A 355 17.28 -13.65 26.26
C SER A 355 18.67 -13.64 25.63
N GLN A 356 19.15 -12.44 25.30
CA GLN A 356 20.53 -12.24 24.84
C GLN A 356 21.56 -12.28 26.00
N THR A 357 21.12 -12.11 27.24
CA THR A 357 21.99 -11.93 28.42
C THR A 357 21.97 -13.11 29.39
N GLU A 358 20.86 -13.85 29.50
CA GLU A 358 20.65 -14.92 30.50
C GLU A 358 20.65 -16.34 29.88
N GLY A 359 21.15 -16.50 28.66
CA GLY A 359 21.25 -17.79 27.96
C GLY A 359 19.94 -18.24 27.27
N SER A 360 19.82 -19.54 26.99
CA SER A 360 18.75 -20.18 26.18
C SER A 360 17.34 -20.20 26.81
N ARG A 361 17.01 -19.20 27.65
CA ARG A 361 15.71 -19.10 28.32
C ARG A 361 14.76 -18.21 27.51
N CYS A 362 13.52 -18.68 27.34
CA CYS A 362 12.44 -17.96 26.68
C CYS A 362 11.68 -17.09 27.68
N PHE A 363 11.46 -15.82 27.33
CA PHE A 363 10.74 -14.83 28.13
C PHE A 363 9.56 -14.28 27.32
N ALA A 364 8.43 -14.05 27.98
CA ALA A 364 7.29 -13.41 27.33
C ALA A 364 7.70 -11.99 26.93
N ASP A 365 7.46 -11.65 25.68
CA ASP A 365 7.74 -10.32 25.17
C ASP A 365 6.75 -9.31 25.78
N PHE A 366 7.09 -8.03 25.79
CA PHE A 366 6.37 -6.98 26.52
C PHE A 366 4.90 -6.83 26.08
N TRP A 367 4.57 -7.24 24.86
CA TRP A 367 3.23 -7.15 24.26
C TRP A 367 2.39 -8.42 24.46
N HIS A 368 2.99 -9.54 24.87
CA HIS A 368 2.30 -10.82 25.05
C HIS A 368 2.07 -11.13 26.52
N ASN A 369 0.82 -11.42 26.88
CA ASN A 369 0.48 -11.95 28.19
C ASN A 369 0.11 -13.44 28.08
N PRO A 370 0.91 -14.36 28.64
CA PRO A 370 0.66 -15.81 28.54
C PRO A 370 -0.66 -16.26 29.17
N ASP A 371 -1.20 -15.50 30.11
CA ASP A 371 -2.46 -15.82 30.79
C ASP A 371 -3.69 -15.26 30.03
N SER A 372 -3.49 -14.48 28.96
CA SER A 372 -4.62 -13.94 28.17
C SER A 372 -5.36 -15.05 27.42
N PRO A 373 -6.70 -15.02 27.39
CA PRO A 373 -7.48 -15.99 26.63
C PRO A 373 -7.29 -15.79 25.12
N PRO A 374 -7.36 -16.85 24.30
CA PRO A 374 -7.35 -16.75 22.84
C PRO A 374 -8.59 -16.01 22.32
N GLU A 375 -8.53 -15.51 21.08
CA GLU A 375 -9.62 -14.72 20.47
C GLU A 375 -10.93 -15.53 20.35
N ASP A 376 -10.82 -16.81 20.01
CA ASP A 376 -11.96 -17.75 19.87
C ASP A 376 -12.22 -18.58 21.15
N CYS A 377 -12.00 -18.00 22.35
CA CYS A 377 -12.31 -18.70 23.61
C CYS A 377 -13.80 -18.61 23.92
N HIS A 378 -14.54 -19.72 23.77
CA HIS A 378 -15.97 -19.75 24.11
C HIS A 378 -16.22 -20.24 25.55
N LEU A 379 -17.23 -19.65 26.21
CA LEU A 379 -17.67 -20.07 27.53
C LEU A 379 -17.98 -21.57 27.61
N GLY A 380 -17.37 -22.24 28.59
CA GLY A 380 -17.51 -23.69 28.81
C GLY A 380 -16.40 -24.52 28.16
N GLN A 381 -15.57 -23.91 27.30
CA GLN A 381 -14.32 -24.50 26.85
C GLN A 381 -13.19 -24.19 27.83
N THR A 382 -12.08 -24.91 27.67
CA THR A 382 -10.83 -24.69 28.41
C THR A 382 -9.71 -24.43 27.42
N TYR A 383 -8.79 -23.54 27.76
CA TYR A 383 -7.56 -23.30 26.99
C TYR A 383 -6.34 -23.59 27.86
N GLU A 384 -5.22 -23.90 27.21
CA GLU A 384 -3.95 -24.12 27.90
C GLU A 384 -3.03 -22.93 27.67
N SER A 385 -2.51 -22.33 28.74
CA SER A 385 -1.51 -21.26 28.63
C SER A 385 -0.16 -21.86 28.26
N SER A 386 0.53 -21.23 27.31
CA SER A 386 1.90 -21.64 26.95
C SER A 386 2.86 -21.45 28.12
N THR A 387 3.80 -22.39 28.28
CA THR A 387 4.94 -22.26 29.21
C THR A 387 6.05 -21.36 28.66
N GLY A 388 5.88 -20.88 27.42
CA GLY A 388 6.90 -20.16 26.64
C GLY A 388 7.82 -21.05 25.83
N TYR A 389 7.65 -22.37 25.93
CA TYR A 389 8.44 -23.35 25.19
C TYR A 389 7.54 -24.28 24.40
N ARG A 390 7.97 -24.57 23.18
CA ARG A 390 7.38 -25.64 22.36
C ARG A 390 8.46 -26.62 21.94
N LYS A 391 8.12 -27.90 21.85
CA LYS A 391 9.01 -28.89 21.24
C LYS A 391 9.23 -28.50 19.78
N VAL A 392 10.48 -28.57 19.30
CA VAL A 392 10.77 -28.33 17.88
C VAL A 392 9.95 -29.31 17.05
N ILE A 393 9.22 -28.80 16.05
CA ILE A 393 8.33 -29.63 15.23
C ILE A 393 9.18 -30.65 14.44
N SER A 394 8.64 -31.86 14.28
CA SER A 394 9.35 -33.06 13.77
C SER A 394 10.46 -33.62 14.67
N ASN A 395 10.69 -33.08 15.88
CA ASN A 395 11.65 -33.64 16.82
C ASN A 395 11.07 -34.90 17.51
N ILE A 396 11.79 -36.02 17.39
CA ILE A 396 11.34 -37.34 17.87
C ILE A 396 12.01 -37.79 19.16
N CYS A 397 12.60 -36.88 19.95
CA CYS A 397 13.16 -37.24 21.25
C CYS A 397 12.05 -37.83 22.17
N GLU A 398 12.43 -38.80 23.00
CA GLU A 398 11.54 -39.53 23.90
C GLU A 398 12.07 -39.47 25.34
N GLY A 399 11.20 -39.15 26.30
CA GLY A 399 11.60 -39.03 27.71
C GLY A 399 12.54 -37.84 27.96
N GLY A 400 13.23 -37.84 29.11
CA GLY A 400 14.14 -36.75 29.48
C GLY A 400 13.41 -35.49 29.94
N LEU A 401 13.88 -34.34 29.49
CA LEU A 401 13.35 -33.03 29.87
C LEU A 401 12.05 -32.73 29.11
N ASN A 402 11.00 -32.33 29.84
CA ASN A 402 9.75 -31.86 29.23
C ASN A 402 9.43 -30.43 29.71
N LYS A 403 9.77 -29.42 28.91
CA LYS A 403 9.49 -28.01 29.21
C LYS A 403 8.02 -27.60 28.98
N GLN A 404 7.19 -28.49 28.42
CA GLN A 404 5.76 -28.26 28.17
C GLN A 404 4.86 -28.77 29.31
N GLN A 405 5.38 -29.62 30.21
CA GLN A 405 4.60 -30.34 31.21
C GLN A 405 4.00 -29.45 32.34
N SER A 406 4.26 -28.14 32.30
CA SER A 406 3.75 -27.16 33.26
C SER A 406 2.74 -26.17 32.67
N ALA A 407 2.16 -26.47 31.50
CA ALA A 407 1.07 -25.67 30.95
C ALA A 407 -0.13 -25.70 31.91
N LYS A 408 -0.65 -24.53 32.28
CA LYS A 408 -1.82 -24.42 33.15
C LYS A 408 -3.07 -24.46 32.28
N GLN A 409 -4.02 -25.31 32.66
CA GLN A 409 -5.34 -25.32 32.07
C GLN A 409 -6.19 -24.23 32.71
N HIS A 410 -6.77 -23.38 31.89
CA HIS A 410 -7.65 -22.29 32.28
C HIS A 410 -9.05 -22.53 31.71
N ASN A 411 -10.08 -22.06 32.41
CA ASN A 411 -11.43 -22.01 31.86
C ASN A 411 -11.57 -20.75 31.01
N CYS A 412 -12.20 -20.83 29.85
CA CYS A 412 -12.49 -19.65 29.04
C CYS A 412 -13.38 -18.67 29.85
N PRO A 413 -12.91 -17.44 30.11
CA PRO A 413 -13.74 -16.42 30.74
C PRO A 413 -14.77 -15.88 29.74
N LEU A 414 -15.80 -15.18 30.24
CA LEU A 414 -16.65 -14.35 29.39
C LEU A 414 -15.80 -13.19 28.84
N LEU A 415 -15.73 -13.05 27.53
CA LEU A 415 -14.96 -12.01 26.85
C LEU A 415 -15.80 -10.74 26.65
N PRO A 416 -15.27 -9.54 26.94
CA PRO A 416 -15.98 -8.29 26.66
C PRO A 416 -16.08 -8.05 25.15
N PRO A 417 -17.16 -7.40 24.66
CA PRO A 417 -17.25 -7.02 23.26
C PRO A 417 -16.13 -6.02 22.93
N LYS A 418 -15.49 -6.19 21.76
CA LYS A 418 -14.50 -5.24 21.23
C LYS A 418 -14.60 -5.15 19.71
N GLY A 419 -14.15 -4.01 19.18
CA GLY A 419 -14.13 -3.75 17.74
C GLY A 419 -15.54 -3.66 17.18
N LEU A 420 -16.45 -3.03 17.93
CA LEU A 420 -17.81 -2.79 17.46
C LEU A 420 -17.79 -1.77 16.32
N GLN A 421 -18.44 -2.11 15.21
CA GLN A 421 -18.58 -1.26 14.04
C GLN A 421 -20.04 -1.21 13.60
N VAL A 422 -20.46 -0.06 13.09
CA VAL A 422 -21.79 0.12 12.49
C VAL A 422 -21.63 0.71 11.10
N SER A 423 -22.33 0.13 10.13
CA SER A 423 -22.24 0.51 8.72
C SER A 423 -23.61 0.46 8.04
N ILE A 424 -23.71 1.07 6.86
CA ILE A 424 -24.91 1.01 6.01
C ILE A 424 -24.62 0.10 4.81
N LYS A 425 -25.57 -0.79 4.49
CA LYS A 425 -25.50 -1.63 3.29
C LYS A 425 -25.44 -0.74 2.03
N GLY A 426 -24.33 -0.78 1.30
CA GLY A 426 -24.10 0.02 0.09
C GLY A 426 -23.29 1.30 0.26
N GLN A 427 -22.68 1.54 1.43
CA GLN A 427 -21.67 2.59 1.69
C GLN A 427 -22.10 4.06 1.45
N MET A 428 -23.38 4.36 1.22
CA MET A 428 -23.86 5.74 1.10
C MET A 428 -24.19 6.32 2.49
N LEU A 429 -23.42 7.32 2.92
CA LEU A 429 -23.64 8.06 4.17
C LEU A 429 -24.67 9.20 4.04
N ALA A 430 -25.09 9.50 2.81
CA ALA A 430 -26.09 10.53 2.50
C ALA A 430 -27.31 9.90 1.80
N VAL A 431 -28.49 10.14 2.36
CA VAL A 431 -29.75 9.49 2.02
C VAL A 431 -30.86 10.53 1.83
N ALA A 432 -31.86 10.24 1.00
CA ALA A 432 -33.02 11.13 0.87
C ALA A 432 -34.04 10.84 1.98
N PRO A 433 -34.83 11.85 2.40
CA PRO A 433 -35.97 11.61 3.27
C PRO A 433 -36.92 10.57 2.66
N GLY A 434 -37.30 9.57 3.42
CA GLY A 434 -38.17 8.48 2.96
C GLY A 434 -37.45 7.28 2.31
N ASP A 435 -36.13 7.32 2.15
CA ASP A 435 -35.35 6.16 1.67
C ASP A 435 -35.28 5.04 2.73
N ASP A 436 -35.29 3.78 2.27
CA ASP A 436 -35.11 2.62 3.13
C ASP A 436 -33.62 2.36 3.38
N ILE A 437 -33.19 2.50 4.64
CA ILE A 437 -31.81 2.36 5.06
C ILE A 437 -31.66 1.06 5.83
N THR A 438 -30.57 0.34 5.57
CA THR A 438 -30.25 -0.90 6.26
C THR A 438 -28.93 -0.77 7.01
N PHE A 439 -28.98 -0.83 8.34
CA PHE A 439 -27.81 -0.85 9.19
C PHE A 439 -27.32 -2.26 9.45
N ILE A 440 -26.00 -2.42 9.43
CA ILE A 440 -25.28 -3.65 9.75
C ILE A 440 -24.34 -3.33 10.91
N VAL A 441 -24.40 -4.14 11.96
CA VAL A 441 -23.51 -4.03 13.13
C VAL A 441 -22.59 -5.23 13.11
N HIS A 442 -21.30 -4.98 13.27
CA HIS A 442 -20.26 -6.00 13.33
C HIS A 442 -19.53 -5.88 14.67
N GLN A 443 -19.14 -7.01 15.25
CA GLN A 443 -18.30 -7.08 16.44
C GLN A 443 -17.11 -7.98 16.11
N GLU A 444 -15.90 -7.45 16.23
CA GLU A 444 -14.68 -8.20 15.88
C GLU A 444 -14.33 -9.27 16.92
N GLN A 445 -14.41 -8.94 18.21
CA GLN A 445 -14.00 -9.86 19.29
C GLN A 445 -15.02 -9.89 20.43
N GLY A 446 -15.02 -11.00 21.18
CA GLY A 446 -15.82 -11.20 22.39
C GLY A 446 -17.10 -12.01 22.18
N ASP A 447 -17.75 -12.40 23.27
CA ASP A 447 -18.92 -13.28 23.21
C ASP A 447 -20.15 -12.58 22.64
N THR A 448 -20.67 -13.03 21.49
CA THR A 448 -21.85 -12.43 20.84
C THR A 448 -23.18 -12.94 21.39
N SER A 449 -23.25 -14.21 21.82
CA SER A 449 -24.48 -14.88 22.29
C SER A 449 -25.08 -14.33 23.59
N ARG A 450 -24.30 -13.61 24.39
CA ARG A 450 -24.70 -13.02 25.68
C ARG A 450 -24.53 -11.50 25.72
N THR A 451 -24.39 -10.89 24.55
CA THR A 451 -24.22 -9.44 24.40
C THR A 451 -25.53 -8.79 24.00
N LYS A 452 -25.88 -7.72 24.72
CA LYS A 452 -27.05 -6.89 24.43
C LYS A 452 -26.61 -5.71 23.59
N TYR A 453 -27.31 -5.45 22.50
CA TYR A 453 -27.03 -4.33 21.61
C TYR A 453 -28.12 -3.26 21.78
N GLN A 454 -27.76 -2.10 22.33
CA GLN A 454 -28.63 -0.94 22.43
C GLN A 454 -28.37 -0.04 21.22
N VAL A 455 -29.40 0.19 20.41
CA VAL A 455 -29.32 0.99 19.19
C VAL A 455 -30.17 2.25 19.37
N ASP A 456 -29.55 3.41 19.22
CA ASP A 456 -30.20 4.73 19.13
C ASP A 456 -29.97 5.29 17.73
N LEU A 457 -31.04 5.50 16.96
CA LEU A 457 -30.97 5.98 15.57
C LEU A 457 -30.92 7.52 15.48
N GLY A 458 -30.93 8.23 16.60
CA GLY A 458 -30.75 9.68 16.67
C GLY A 458 -32.00 10.51 16.36
N ASP A 459 -33.12 9.87 16.00
CA ASP A 459 -34.43 10.48 15.74
C ASP A 459 -35.47 10.18 16.83
N GLY A 460 -35.03 9.59 17.94
CA GLY A 460 -35.86 9.15 19.05
C GLY A 460 -36.22 7.67 19.03
N VAL A 461 -35.92 6.94 17.94
CA VAL A 461 -36.07 5.49 17.88
C VAL A 461 -34.93 4.82 18.64
N ARG A 462 -35.29 4.07 19.69
CA ARG A 462 -34.38 3.27 20.51
C ARG A 462 -34.85 1.84 20.57
N ALA A 463 -33.96 0.91 20.27
CA ALA A 463 -34.25 -0.52 20.29
C ALA A 463 -33.13 -1.28 20.99
N ILE A 464 -33.49 -2.42 21.59
CA ILE A 464 -32.53 -3.32 22.23
C ILE A 464 -32.65 -4.67 21.54
N TYR A 465 -31.54 -5.15 21.00
CA TYR A 465 -31.43 -6.43 20.32
C TYR A 465 -30.56 -7.40 21.11
N GLN A 466 -30.74 -8.69 20.84
CA GLN A 466 -29.89 -9.78 21.32
C GLN A 466 -29.43 -10.60 20.11
N ASN A 467 -28.19 -11.06 20.11
CA ASN A 467 -27.61 -11.90 19.06
C ASN A 467 -27.57 -11.26 17.65
N LEU A 468 -27.55 -9.93 17.57
CA LEU A 468 -27.65 -9.19 16.30
C LEU A 468 -26.53 -9.54 15.29
N THR A 469 -25.32 -9.80 15.79
CA THR A 469 -24.16 -10.22 14.99
C THR A 469 -24.17 -11.70 14.62
N VAL A 470 -24.96 -12.53 15.30
CA VAL A 470 -25.06 -13.98 15.04
C VAL A 470 -26.11 -14.26 13.97
N THR A 471 -27.20 -13.51 13.98
CA THR A 471 -28.29 -13.65 13.00
C THR A 471 -28.04 -12.90 11.71
N ASP A 472 -27.03 -12.01 11.68
CA ASP A 472 -26.74 -11.07 10.59
C ASP A 472 -28.01 -10.33 10.13
N GLU A 473 -28.91 -10.05 11.09
CA GLU A 473 -30.20 -9.45 10.81
C GLU A 473 -30.05 -7.94 10.58
N PRO A 474 -30.41 -7.44 9.39
CA PRO A 474 -30.31 -6.03 9.09
C PRO A 474 -31.35 -5.21 9.87
N ILE A 475 -30.95 -4.06 10.41
CA ILE A 475 -31.89 -3.09 10.99
C ILE A 475 -32.35 -2.15 9.88
N GLN A 476 -33.63 -2.23 9.50
CA GLN A 476 -34.23 -1.34 8.52
C GLN A 476 -34.84 -0.11 9.18
N HIS A 477 -34.60 1.07 8.61
CA HIS A 477 -35.13 2.34 9.10
C HIS A 477 -35.36 3.35 7.98
N ARG A 478 -36.24 4.33 8.22
CA ARG A 478 -36.58 5.39 7.27
C ARG A 478 -36.64 6.74 8.00
N TYR A 479 -35.81 7.69 7.59
CA TYR A 479 -35.83 9.05 8.14
C TYR A 479 -36.80 9.94 7.35
N GLU A 480 -37.75 10.57 8.04
CA GLU A 480 -38.75 11.45 7.40
C GLU A 480 -38.28 12.90 7.27
N ASN A 481 -37.47 13.38 8.22
CA ASN A 481 -37.07 14.79 8.25
C ASN A 481 -35.62 14.95 7.75
N PRO A 482 -35.32 16.01 6.96
CA PRO A 482 -33.94 16.35 6.63
C PRO A 482 -33.15 16.75 7.88
N GLY A 483 -31.89 16.32 7.96
CA GLY A 483 -31.04 16.61 9.10
C GLY A 483 -29.80 15.72 9.16
N VAL A 484 -28.95 15.96 10.16
CA VAL A 484 -27.83 15.09 10.50
C VAL A 484 -28.20 14.28 11.72
N TYR A 485 -28.18 12.96 11.59
CA TYR A 485 -28.54 12.02 12.65
C TYR A 485 -27.30 11.29 13.16
N LYS A 486 -27.19 11.15 14.49
CA LYS A 486 -26.14 10.38 15.14
C LYS A 486 -26.70 9.01 15.51
N VAL A 487 -26.28 7.97 14.79
CA VAL A 487 -26.59 6.59 15.13
C VAL A 487 -25.54 6.08 16.10
N THR A 488 -25.99 5.50 17.21
CA THR A 488 -25.15 4.97 18.29
C THR A 488 -25.55 3.54 18.56
N VAL A 489 -24.57 2.63 18.56
CA VAL A 489 -24.75 1.22 18.93
C VAL A 489 -23.85 0.93 20.11
N LYS A 490 -24.43 0.47 21.22
CA LYS A 490 -23.70 0.04 22.41
C LYS A 490 -23.88 -1.46 22.62
N ALA A 491 -22.78 -2.20 22.57
CA ALA A 491 -22.72 -3.62 22.91
C ALA A 491 -22.35 -3.75 24.39
N GLU A 492 -23.11 -4.51 25.18
CA GLU A 492 -22.89 -4.66 26.62
C GLU A 492 -23.12 -6.10 27.08
N ASN A 493 -22.15 -6.63 27.84
CA ASN A 493 -22.26 -7.91 28.55
C ASN A 493 -21.71 -7.77 29.98
N MET A 494 -21.66 -8.86 30.75
CA MET A 494 -21.19 -8.81 32.15
C MET A 494 -19.67 -8.57 32.28
N ALA A 495 -18.90 -8.76 31.21
CA ALA A 495 -17.45 -8.57 31.20
C ALA A 495 -17.05 -7.14 30.79
N GLY A 496 -17.87 -6.45 29.98
CA GLY A 496 -17.59 -5.09 29.56
C GLY A 496 -18.62 -4.53 28.58
N HIS A 497 -18.27 -3.40 27.97
CA HIS A 497 -19.07 -2.75 26.93
C HIS A 497 -18.18 -2.13 25.86
N ASP A 498 -18.75 -1.96 24.67
CA ASP A 498 -18.15 -1.24 23.55
C ASP A 498 -19.22 -0.37 22.88
N GLU A 499 -18.81 0.73 22.25
CA GLU A 499 -19.71 1.71 21.63
C GLU A 499 -19.20 2.16 20.27
N ALA A 500 -20.07 2.06 19.26
CA ALA A 500 -19.82 2.50 17.90
C ALA A 500 -20.79 3.62 17.54
N THR A 501 -20.30 4.65 16.85
CA THR A 501 -21.13 5.77 16.39
C THR A 501 -20.91 6.06 14.92
N MET A 502 -21.98 6.40 14.21
CA MET A 502 -21.92 6.91 12.85
C MET A 502 -22.85 8.10 12.65
N TYR A 503 -22.48 8.97 11.71
CA TYR A 503 -23.29 10.12 11.33
C TYR A 503 -23.90 9.90 9.96
N ILE A 504 -25.19 10.21 9.84
CA ILE A 504 -25.95 10.07 8.61
C ILE A 504 -26.51 11.43 8.23
N GLN A 505 -26.33 11.79 6.96
CA GLN A 505 -26.88 13.01 6.41
C GLN A 505 -28.14 12.69 5.62
N VAL A 506 -29.29 13.12 6.12
CA VAL A 506 -30.57 13.01 5.43
C VAL A 506 -30.83 14.32 4.70
N ALA A 507 -30.68 14.33 3.38
CA ALA A 507 -30.82 15.51 2.55
C ALA A 507 -31.58 15.20 1.26
N ALA A 508 -32.56 16.04 0.93
CA ALA A 508 -33.28 15.94 -0.34
C ALA A 508 -32.32 16.14 -1.52
N PRO A 509 -32.49 15.44 -2.65
CA PRO A 509 -31.61 15.60 -3.80
C PRO A 509 -31.71 17.01 -4.39
N LEU A 510 -30.55 17.59 -4.69
CA LEU A 510 -30.41 18.85 -5.41
C LEU A 510 -30.92 18.69 -6.84
N GLN A 511 -31.76 19.61 -7.28
CA GLN A 511 -32.35 19.57 -8.62
C GLN A 511 -31.55 20.42 -9.63
N LYS A 512 -31.15 21.62 -9.20
CA LYS A 512 -30.41 22.57 -10.04
C LYS A 512 -29.62 23.54 -9.16
N VAL A 513 -28.49 24.01 -9.66
CA VAL A 513 -27.79 25.20 -9.16
C VAL A 513 -27.79 26.26 -10.26
N HIS A 514 -27.96 27.51 -9.89
CA HIS A 514 -27.83 28.65 -10.78
C HIS A 514 -26.72 29.57 -10.29
N LEU A 515 -25.75 29.83 -11.15
CA LEU A 515 -24.66 30.76 -10.89
C LEU A 515 -25.07 32.18 -11.26
N GLU A 516 -25.32 33.00 -10.24
CA GLU A 516 -25.56 34.43 -10.38
C GLU A 516 -24.23 35.19 -10.30
N VAL A 517 -23.84 35.81 -11.42
CA VAL A 517 -22.61 36.59 -11.58
C VAL A 517 -22.82 37.72 -12.59
N VAL A 518 -22.13 38.84 -12.40
CA VAL A 518 -22.11 39.92 -13.39
C VAL A 518 -21.41 39.46 -14.68
N PRO A 519 -22.02 39.63 -15.86
CA PRO A 519 -21.46 39.12 -17.11
C PRO A 519 -20.23 39.92 -17.59
N ILE A 520 -20.07 41.17 -17.12
CA ILE A 520 -18.98 42.07 -17.48
C ILE A 520 -18.42 42.73 -16.22
N THR A 521 -17.09 42.75 -16.09
CA THR A 521 -16.40 43.42 -14.98
C THR A 521 -15.10 44.08 -15.44
N GLY A 522 -14.57 44.97 -14.61
CA GLY A 522 -13.26 45.58 -14.81
C GLY A 522 -12.14 44.72 -14.25
N ARG A 523 -10.93 44.86 -14.81
CA ARG A 523 -9.74 44.24 -14.24
C ARG A 523 -9.59 44.61 -12.76
N ASN A 524 -9.27 43.64 -11.91
CA ASN A 524 -9.09 43.78 -10.47
C ASN A 524 -10.30 44.35 -9.69
N HIS A 525 -11.50 44.36 -10.27
CA HIS A 525 -12.71 44.68 -9.51
C HIS A 525 -13.20 43.45 -8.75
N GLU A 526 -13.72 43.68 -7.54
CA GLU A 526 -14.34 42.62 -6.75
C GLU A 526 -15.67 42.20 -7.37
N VAL A 527 -15.79 40.89 -7.62
CA VAL A 527 -16.98 40.24 -8.15
C VAL A 527 -17.50 39.26 -7.11
N ASN A 528 -18.78 39.41 -6.75
CA ASN A 528 -19.46 38.47 -5.88
C ASN A 528 -20.15 37.39 -6.71
N LEU A 529 -19.64 36.16 -6.64
CA LEU A 529 -20.24 34.99 -7.26
C LEU A 529 -21.26 34.39 -6.28
N THR A 530 -22.51 34.17 -6.70
CA THR A 530 -23.55 33.60 -5.84
C THR A 530 -24.16 32.36 -6.47
N ALA A 531 -24.26 31.26 -5.72
CA ALA A 531 -24.87 30.01 -6.15
C ALA A 531 -26.24 29.86 -5.51
N ILE A 532 -27.27 29.83 -6.34
CA ILE A 532 -28.65 29.63 -5.90
C ILE A 532 -29.02 28.17 -6.17
N VAL A 533 -29.30 27.41 -5.11
CA VAL A 533 -29.61 25.97 -5.19
C VAL A 533 -31.10 25.73 -5.02
N LEU A 534 -31.62 24.74 -5.73
CA LEU A 534 -33.00 24.25 -5.59
C LEU A 534 -33.01 22.82 -5.03
N PRO A 535 -33.74 22.54 -3.93
CA PRO A 535 -34.58 23.48 -3.15
C PRO A 535 -33.76 24.49 -2.31
N ILE A 536 -34.36 25.64 -2.00
CA ILE A 536 -33.68 26.75 -1.30
C ILE A 536 -33.35 26.36 0.15
N GLU A 537 -34.11 25.44 0.76
CA GLU A 537 -33.89 24.94 2.11
C GLU A 537 -32.70 23.95 2.25
N ALA A 538 -31.87 23.80 1.22
CA ALA A 538 -30.71 22.90 1.20
C ALA A 538 -29.52 23.43 2.04
N ASN A 539 -29.68 23.43 3.38
CA ASN A 539 -28.74 24.01 4.34
C ASN A 539 -27.40 23.27 4.48
N LEU A 540 -27.26 22.07 3.91
CA LEU A 540 -26.08 21.20 4.06
C LEU A 540 -25.41 20.94 2.69
N SER A 541 -25.09 22.03 1.98
CA SER A 541 -24.47 21.97 0.65
C SER A 541 -23.03 22.49 0.69
N VAL A 542 -22.14 21.78 0.00
CA VAL A 542 -20.75 22.18 -0.25
C VAL A 542 -20.65 22.70 -1.67
N PHE A 543 -19.97 23.84 -1.85
CA PHE A 543 -19.79 24.49 -3.14
C PHE A 543 -18.34 24.41 -3.59
N ASN A 544 -18.13 23.87 -4.79
CA ASN A 544 -16.84 23.85 -5.48
C ASN A 544 -16.85 24.90 -6.59
N TRP A 545 -15.87 25.79 -6.59
CA TRP A 545 -15.78 26.93 -7.52
C TRP A 545 -14.52 26.82 -8.38
N TRP A 546 -14.69 26.70 -9.70
CA TRP A 546 -13.60 26.80 -10.67
C TRP A 546 -13.66 28.17 -11.34
N ILE A 547 -12.55 28.89 -11.33
CA ILE A 547 -12.42 30.24 -11.88
C ILE A 547 -11.29 30.22 -12.90
N GLY A 548 -11.64 30.42 -14.18
CA GLY A 548 -10.70 30.37 -15.30
C GLY A 548 -10.21 28.94 -15.55
N GLU A 549 -8.92 28.81 -15.85
CA GLU A 549 -8.27 27.54 -16.21
C GLU A 549 -7.70 26.77 -15.01
N ASN A 550 -7.93 27.25 -13.78
CA ASN A 550 -7.46 26.57 -12.58
C ASN A 550 -8.20 25.24 -12.37
N LEU A 551 -7.46 24.14 -12.42
CA LEU A 551 -8.01 22.79 -12.24
C LEU A 551 -8.46 22.51 -10.79
N GLN A 552 -7.87 23.19 -9.81
CA GLN A 552 -8.23 23.03 -8.40
C GLN A 552 -9.38 23.98 -8.01
N PRO A 553 -10.55 23.45 -7.60
CA PRO A 553 -11.64 24.29 -7.16
C PRO A 553 -11.37 24.90 -5.78
N LYS A 554 -11.93 26.09 -5.55
CA LYS A 554 -12.07 26.64 -4.20
C LYS A 554 -13.32 26.04 -3.56
N LEU A 555 -13.20 25.55 -2.32
CA LEU A 555 -14.31 24.92 -1.60
C LEU A 555 -14.89 25.89 -0.57
N THR A 556 -16.21 26.09 -0.58
CA THR A 556 -16.92 26.94 0.39
C THR A 556 -18.16 26.24 0.94
N LEU A 557 -18.52 26.57 2.20
CA LEU A 557 -19.80 26.21 2.81
C LEU A 557 -20.87 27.29 2.59
N GLN A 558 -20.43 28.53 2.34
CA GLN A 558 -21.31 29.63 1.98
C GLN A 558 -21.64 29.57 0.49
N ASN A 559 -22.84 30.03 0.15
CA ASN A 559 -23.33 30.09 -1.23
C ASN A 559 -22.75 31.26 -2.04
N SER A 560 -21.87 32.08 -1.46
CA SER A 560 -21.23 33.21 -2.13
C SER A 560 -19.71 33.19 -2.02
N LEU A 561 -19.03 33.64 -3.07
CA LEU A 561 -17.58 33.76 -3.13
C LEU A 561 -17.18 35.11 -3.75
N LEU A 562 -16.39 35.90 -3.01
CA LEU A 562 -15.77 37.11 -3.54
C LEU A 562 -14.47 36.77 -4.28
N THR A 563 -14.32 37.27 -5.50
CA THR A 563 -13.14 37.06 -6.34
C THR A 563 -12.80 38.29 -7.19
N HIS A 564 -11.64 38.29 -7.83
CA HIS A 564 -11.22 39.31 -8.79
C HIS A 564 -10.46 38.67 -9.95
N PHE A 565 -10.46 39.32 -11.11
CA PHE A 565 -9.79 38.84 -12.32
C PHE A 565 -8.57 39.72 -12.64
N PRO A 566 -7.34 39.18 -12.62
CA PRO A 566 -6.12 39.96 -12.82
C PRO A 566 -5.82 40.31 -14.28
N GLU A 567 -6.36 39.52 -15.21
CA GLU A 567 -6.15 39.66 -16.65
C GLU A 567 -7.45 40.00 -17.38
N THR A 568 -7.34 40.59 -18.56
CA THR A 568 -8.47 40.87 -19.45
C THR A 568 -8.73 39.69 -20.38
N GLY A 569 -9.99 39.45 -20.72
CA GLY A 569 -10.38 38.28 -21.51
C GLY A 569 -11.72 37.70 -21.07
N GLU A 570 -12.05 36.52 -21.61
CA GLU A 570 -13.22 35.75 -21.21
C GLU A 570 -12.82 34.65 -20.23
N PHE A 571 -13.44 34.63 -19.05
CA PHE A 571 -13.16 33.63 -18.01
C PHE A 571 -14.41 32.79 -17.77
N SER A 572 -14.28 31.47 -17.85
CA SER A 572 -15.32 30.55 -17.39
C SER A 572 -15.30 30.45 -15.88
N VAL A 573 -16.46 30.68 -15.26
CA VAL A 573 -16.69 30.45 -13.84
C VAL A 573 -17.69 29.30 -13.73
N THR A 574 -17.29 28.24 -13.04
CA THR A 574 -18.13 27.07 -12.80
C THR A 574 -18.36 26.92 -11.32
N VAL A 575 -19.61 26.68 -10.92
CA VAL A 575 -19.96 26.27 -9.56
C VAL A 575 -20.63 24.91 -9.58
N GLN A 576 -20.23 24.05 -8.65
CA GLN A 576 -20.86 22.77 -8.41
C GLN A 576 -21.31 22.73 -6.95
N ALA A 577 -22.59 22.44 -6.74
CA ALA A 577 -23.17 22.24 -5.41
C ALA A 577 -23.37 20.74 -5.19
N SER A 578 -22.95 20.25 -4.03
CA SER A 578 -23.13 18.87 -3.59
C SER A 578 -23.63 18.81 -2.16
N ASN A 579 -24.60 17.95 -1.89
CA ASN A 579 -25.10 17.69 -0.53
C ASN A 579 -24.87 16.25 -0.08
N GLY A 580 -23.87 15.57 -0.68
CA GLY A 580 -23.54 14.17 -0.41
C GLY A 580 -24.45 13.17 -1.15
N ARG A 581 -25.73 13.49 -1.35
CA ARG A 581 -26.71 12.62 -2.05
C ARG A 581 -26.72 12.82 -3.57
N SER A 582 -26.47 14.05 -4.01
CA SER A 582 -26.55 14.47 -5.41
C SER A 582 -25.64 15.67 -5.65
N MET A 583 -25.31 15.89 -6.92
CA MET A 583 -24.39 16.93 -7.35
C MET A 583 -24.96 17.60 -8.59
N VAL A 584 -24.98 18.93 -8.58
CA VAL A 584 -25.47 19.77 -9.68
C VAL A 584 -24.43 20.84 -9.98
N GLN A 585 -24.34 21.26 -11.24
CA GLN A 585 -23.31 22.19 -11.70
C GLN A 585 -23.89 23.21 -12.69
N ASP A 586 -23.38 24.44 -12.66
CA ASP A 586 -23.67 25.51 -13.61
C ASP A 586 -22.37 26.26 -13.97
N THR A 587 -22.28 26.73 -15.22
CA THR A 587 -21.10 27.43 -15.75
C THR A 587 -21.53 28.71 -16.46
N ARG A 588 -20.83 29.81 -16.17
CA ARG A 588 -21.06 31.13 -16.79
C ARG A 588 -19.75 31.76 -17.23
N THR A 589 -19.79 32.51 -18.32
CA THR A 589 -18.63 33.25 -18.83
C THR A 589 -18.68 34.70 -18.36
N VAL A 590 -17.58 35.18 -17.76
CA VAL A 590 -17.40 36.57 -17.33
C VAL A 590 -16.39 37.24 -18.27
N ARG A 591 -16.76 38.38 -18.85
CA ARG A 591 -15.87 39.18 -19.71
C ARG A 591 -15.19 40.29 -18.92
N VAL A 592 -13.87 40.36 -18.98
CA VAL A 592 -13.06 41.30 -18.20
C VAL A 592 -12.38 42.28 -19.15
N TYR A 593 -12.66 43.57 -18.97
CA TYR A 593 -12.12 44.66 -19.79
C TYR A 593 -11.28 45.63 -18.95
N ASP A 594 -10.28 46.28 -19.58
CA ASP A 594 -9.52 47.37 -18.95
C ASP A 594 -10.32 48.69 -18.92
N HIS A 595 -11.06 48.99 -19.98
CA HIS A 595 -11.83 50.23 -20.13
C HIS A 595 -13.20 49.94 -20.77
N PHE A 596 -14.27 50.36 -20.10
CA PHE A 596 -15.64 50.37 -20.62
C PHE A 596 -16.40 51.51 -19.94
N GLN A 597 -17.53 51.92 -20.50
CA GLN A 597 -18.40 52.92 -19.87
C GLN A 597 -19.74 52.29 -19.49
N VAL A 598 -20.23 52.62 -18.31
CA VAL A 598 -21.53 52.14 -17.80
C VAL A 598 -22.51 53.29 -17.79
N ILE A 599 -23.68 53.09 -18.40
CA ILE A 599 -24.78 54.04 -18.41
C ILE A 599 -25.93 53.41 -17.62
N PRO A 600 -26.29 53.95 -16.44
CA PRO A 600 -27.37 53.41 -15.65
C PRO A 600 -28.72 53.75 -16.27
N LEU A 601 -29.60 52.76 -16.35
CA LEU A 601 -30.92 52.81 -16.97
C LEU A 601 -32.01 52.49 -15.94
N SER A 602 -33.13 53.18 -16.08
CA SER A 602 -34.35 52.94 -15.33
C SER A 602 -35.50 52.60 -16.28
N PHE A 603 -36.41 51.74 -15.84
CA PHE A 603 -37.59 51.38 -16.59
C PHE A 603 -38.83 52.07 -16.02
N SER A 604 -39.81 52.34 -16.88
CA SER A 604 -41.13 52.72 -16.40
C SER A 604 -41.74 51.62 -15.53
N THR A 605 -42.48 52.00 -14.49
CA THR A 605 -43.15 51.09 -13.52
C THR A 605 -44.09 50.06 -14.14
N ASN A 606 -44.44 50.22 -15.42
CA ASN A 606 -45.19 49.23 -16.20
C ASN A 606 -44.47 47.87 -16.30
N LEU A 607 -43.13 47.85 -16.27
CA LEU A 607 -42.35 46.60 -16.37
C LEU A 607 -42.32 45.81 -15.06
N ASP A 608 -42.32 46.49 -13.91
CA ASP A 608 -42.19 45.87 -12.58
C ASP A 608 -43.29 44.84 -12.29
N ARG A 609 -44.50 45.07 -12.81
CA ARG A 609 -45.65 44.15 -12.67
C ARG A 609 -45.45 42.80 -13.37
N PHE A 610 -44.51 42.74 -14.32
CA PHE A 610 -44.22 41.57 -15.12
C PHE A 610 -42.79 41.06 -14.90
N ASN A 611 -42.07 41.54 -13.88
CA ASN A 611 -40.72 41.09 -13.55
C ASN A 611 -40.79 39.85 -12.63
N PRO A 612 -40.53 38.63 -13.15
CA PRO A 612 -40.54 37.40 -12.35
C PRO A 612 -39.24 37.20 -11.53
N ASN A 613 -38.28 38.12 -11.63
CA ASN A 613 -36.94 38.03 -11.05
C ASN A 613 -36.15 36.77 -11.44
N ILE A 614 -36.39 36.22 -12.64
CA ILE A 614 -35.61 35.10 -13.18
C ILE A 614 -34.53 35.59 -14.16
N PRO A 615 -33.32 35.01 -14.14
CA PRO A 615 -32.18 35.42 -14.98
C PRO A 615 -32.47 35.39 -16.48
N GLU A 616 -33.15 34.36 -16.98
CA GLU A 616 -33.42 34.18 -18.42
C GLU A 616 -34.31 35.31 -18.96
N TRP A 617 -35.27 35.77 -18.16
CA TRP A 617 -36.11 36.91 -18.49
C TRP A 617 -35.31 38.22 -18.51
N ARG A 618 -34.39 38.40 -17.57
CA ARG A 618 -33.52 39.59 -17.51
C ARG A 618 -32.61 39.67 -18.73
N GLU A 619 -32.10 38.53 -19.18
CA GLU A 619 -31.29 38.42 -20.40
C GLU A 619 -32.09 38.79 -21.65
N ASP A 620 -33.30 38.26 -21.81
CA ASP A 620 -34.19 38.59 -22.94
C ASP A 620 -34.54 40.08 -22.99
N ILE A 621 -34.90 40.68 -21.84
CA ILE A 621 -35.18 42.12 -21.75
C ILE A 621 -33.92 42.93 -22.08
N GLY A 622 -32.76 42.52 -21.56
CA GLY A 622 -31.46 43.13 -21.89
C GLY A 622 -31.22 43.15 -23.40
N GLN A 623 -31.36 42.01 -24.07
CA GLN A 623 -31.18 41.87 -25.52
C GLN A 623 -32.16 42.74 -26.33
N VAL A 624 -33.43 42.82 -25.90
CA VAL A 624 -34.44 43.68 -26.54
C VAL A 624 -34.01 45.14 -26.46
N VAL A 625 -33.59 45.59 -25.28
CA VAL A 625 -33.12 46.97 -25.07
C VAL A 625 -31.89 47.26 -25.92
N THR A 626 -30.91 46.35 -25.96
CA THR A 626 -29.70 46.50 -26.79
C THR A 626 -30.06 46.61 -28.28
N LYS A 627 -30.93 45.73 -28.81
CA LYS A 627 -31.37 45.77 -30.22
C LYS A 627 -32.05 47.10 -30.59
N ILE A 628 -32.85 47.66 -29.68
CA ILE A 628 -33.53 48.95 -29.89
C ILE A 628 -32.50 50.10 -29.94
N ILE A 629 -31.51 50.09 -29.04
CA ILE A 629 -30.46 51.12 -29.01
C ILE A 629 -29.62 51.05 -30.29
N THR A 630 -29.19 49.86 -30.71
CA THR A 630 -28.45 49.64 -31.97
C THR A 630 -29.23 50.18 -33.17
N LYS A 631 -30.52 49.85 -33.27
CA LYS A 631 -31.37 50.31 -34.38
C LYS A 631 -31.50 51.84 -34.43
N ASN A 632 -31.58 52.50 -33.28
CA ASN A 632 -31.82 53.95 -33.20
C ASN A 632 -30.53 54.78 -33.30
N THR A 633 -29.38 54.23 -32.94
CA THR A 633 -28.11 54.97 -32.85
C THR A 633 -27.09 54.59 -33.93
N GLY A 634 -27.26 53.44 -34.57
CA GLY A 634 -26.28 52.89 -35.52
C GLY A 634 -25.02 52.32 -34.87
N VAL A 635 -24.96 52.26 -33.54
CA VAL A 635 -23.84 51.67 -32.80
C VAL A 635 -23.84 50.14 -32.97
N PRO A 636 -22.70 49.49 -33.26
CA PRO A 636 -22.62 48.04 -33.43
C PRO A 636 -23.18 47.26 -32.25
N LEU A 637 -23.96 46.21 -32.54
CA LEU A 637 -24.61 45.37 -31.52
C LEU A 637 -23.60 44.74 -30.56
N ASP A 638 -22.47 44.24 -31.08
CA ASP A 638 -21.42 43.57 -30.30
C ASP A 638 -20.70 44.51 -29.33
N SER A 639 -20.91 45.83 -29.45
CA SER A 639 -20.30 46.85 -28.60
C SER A 639 -21.19 47.36 -27.47
N LEU A 640 -22.40 46.81 -27.34
CA LEU A 640 -23.38 47.18 -26.32
C LEU A 640 -23.90 45.94 -25.60
N VAL A 641 -23.90 45.98 -24.28
CA VAL A 641 -24.51 44.91 -23.47
C VAL A 641 -25.37 45.55 -22.39
N THR A 642 -26.66 45.22 -22.37
CA THR A 642 -27.58 45.68 -21.33
C THR A 642 -27.77 44.58 -20.30
N VAL A 643 -27.44 44.84 -19.04
CA VAL A 643 -27.63 43.91 -17.92
C VAL A 643 -28.76 44.43 -17.05
N VAL A 644 -29.86 43.69 -16.95
CA VAL A 644 -30.97 44.04 -16.05
C VAL A 644 -30.65 43.53 -14.65
N ASN A 645 -30.73 44.41 -13.66
CA ASN A 645 -30.39 44.10 -12.27
C ASN A 645 -31.51 43.27 -11.59
N PRO A 646 -31.16 42.38 -10.64
CA PRO A 646 -32.15 41.63 -9.87
C PRO A 646 -32.93 42.54 -8.92
N GLY A 647 -34.19 42.19 -8.65
CA GLY A 647 -35.06 42.91 -7.71
C GLY A 647 -35.96 43.99 -8.32
N LEU A 648 -36.63 44.73 -7.43
CA LEU A 648 -37.55 45.84 -7.75
C LEU A 648 -37.11 47.12 -7.02
N PRO A 649 -37.20 48.31 -7.64
CA PRO A 649 -37.68 48.59 -9.00
C PRO A 649 -36.72 48.07 -10.08
N THR A 650 -37.25 47.72 -11.25
CA THR A 650 -36.43 47.19 -12.35
C THR A 650 -35.47 48.26 -12.85
N THR A 651 -34.17 47.99 -12.77
CA THR A 651 -33.08 48.85 -13.26
C THR A 651 -32.16 48.04 -14.17
N ALA A 652 -31.38 48.70 -15.02
CA ALA A 652 -30.38 48.03 -15.84
C ALA A 652 -29.13 48.89 -15.99
N ASP A 653 -28.02 48.26 -16.28
CA ASP A 653 -26.76 48.91 -16.62
C ASP A 653 -26.41 48.61 -18.07
N LEU A 654 -26.22 49.66 -18.87
CA LEU A 654 -25.77 49.55 -20.25
C LEU A 654 -24.26 49.72 -20.31
N TYR A 655 -23.58 48.64 -20.68
CA TYR A 655 -22.14 48.58 -20.88
C TYR A 655 -21.82 48.92 -22.33
N VAL A 656 -21.02 49.97 -22.53
CA VAL A 656 -20.47 50.37 -23.82
C VAL A 656 -19.04 49.83 -23.91
N LEU A 657 -18.84 48.82 -24.75
CA LEU A 657 -17.60 48.07 -24.89
C LEU A 657 -16.70 48.68 -25.99
N PRO A 658 -15.37 48.69 -25.82
CA PRO A 658 -14.43 49.14 -26.84
C PRO A 658 -14.45 48.20 -28.06
N LEU A 659 -14.26 48.75 -29.27
CA LEU A 659 -14.29 47.97 -30.53
C LEU A 659 -12.94 47.29 -30.86
N ASP A 660 -11.83 47.76 -30.28
CA ASP A 660 -10.48 47.24 -30.53
C ASP A 660 -9.79 46.82 -29.21
N SER A 661 -9.17 45.65 -29.20
CA SER A 661 -8.37 45.10 -28.08
C SER A 661 -6.92 45.64 -28.02
N THR A 662 -6.67 46.85 -28.55
CA THR A 662 -5.31 47.42 -28.52
C THR A 662 -5.10 48.25 -27.24
N PRO A 663 -4.00 48.02 -26.48
CA PRO A 663 -3.74 48.74 -25.25
C PRO A 663 -3.29 50.17 -25.58
N THR A 664 -4.23 51.11 -25.68
CA THR A 664 -3.90 52.52 -25.85
C THR A 664 -3.43 53.15 -24.53
N LYS A 665 -2.23 53.74 -24.57
CA LYS A 665 -1.62 54.48 -23.46
C LYS A 665 -2.54 55.60 -22.93
N ARG A 666 -2.64 55.68 -21.60
CA ARG A 666 -3.23 56.73 -20.75
C ARG A 666 -3.60 58.03 -21.49
N SER A 667 -4.80 58.05 -22.04
CA SER A 667 -5.51 59.24 -22.52
C SER A 667 -6.98 59.03 -22.14
N ILE A 668 -7.65 60.10 -21.70
CA ILE A 668 -9.06 60.06 -21.26
C ILE A 668 -9.91 59.57 -22.45
N PHE A 669 -10.35 58.31 -22.38
CA PHE A 669 -11.16 57.67 -23.42
C PHE A 669 -12.58 58.27 -23.39
N VAL A 670 -12.82 59.33 -24.17
CA VAL A 670 -14.16 59.85 -24.41
C VAL A 670 -14.74 59.13 -25.62
N ASP A 671 -15.64 58.19 -25.36
CA ASP A 671 -16.29 57.43 -26.40
C ASP A 671 -17.27 58.32 -27.19
N LYS A 672 -16.95 58.57 -28.46
CA LYS A 672 -17.74 59.43 -29.35
C LYS A 672 -19.16 58.90 -29.61
N ARG A 673 -19.45 57.64 -29.24
CA ARG A 673 -20.77 57.00 -29.38
C ARG A 673 -21.75 57.43 -28.29
N ILE A 674 -21.27 57.82 -27.13
CA ILE A 674 -22.10 58.07 -25.94
C ILE A 674 -23.07 59.24 -26.10
N PRO A 675 -22.69 60.39 -26.68
CA PRO A 675 -23.64 61.48 -26.94
C PRO A 675 -24.83 61.03 -27.82
N ALA A 676 -24.60 60.16 -28.81
CA ALA A 676 -25.65 59.62 -29.66
C ALA A 676 -26.59 58.67 -28.88
N ILE A 677 -26.04 57.85 -27.98
CA ILE A 677 -26.82 56.97 -27.09
C ILE A 677 -27.66 57.81 -26.12
N ILE A 678 -27.07 58.81 -25.46
CA ILE A 678 -27.77 59.71 -24.54
C ILE A 678 -28.89 60.47 -25.26
N GLN A 679 -28.65 60.95 -26.49
CA GLN A 679 -29.67 61.62 -27.30
C GLN A 679 -30.84 60.68 -27.66
N ALA A 680 -30.59 59.40 -27.92
CA ALA A 680 -31.64 58.42 -28.19
C ALA A 680 -32.56 58.18 -26.99
N PHE A 681 -32.02 58.22 -25.76
CA PHE A 681 -32.83 58.16 -24.54
C PHE A 681 -33.60 59.47 -24.28
N ASN A 682 -32.95 60.63 -24.43
CA ASN A 682 -33.59 61.94 -24.21
C ASN A 682 -34.72 62.25 -25.20
N SER A 683 -34.71 61.62 -26.38
CA SER A 683 -35.78 61.73 -27.37
C SER A 683 -36.93 60.73 -27.16
N ASN A 684 -36.93 59.95 -26.07
CA ASN A 684 -37.91 58.90 -25.76
C ASN A 684 -38.07 57.83 -26.86
N ASN A 685 -37.04 57.63 -27.67
CA ASN A 685 -37.06 56.69 -28.79
C ASN A 685 -36.80 55.23 -28.36
N VAL A 686 -36.38 54.99 -27.13
CA VAL A 686 -36.14 53.64 -26.58
C VAL A 686 -37.36 53.16 -25.80
N SER A 687 -38.22 52.41 -26.47
CA SER A 687 -39.43 51.82 -25.86
C SER A 687 -39.83 50.52 -26.52
N PHE A 688 -40.47 49.63 -25.75
CA PHE A 688 -41.00 48.35 -26.23
C PHE A 688 -42.36 48.06 -25.62
N VAL A 689 -43.09 47.13 -26.20
CA VAL A 689 -44.44 46.76 -25.75
C VAL A 689 -44.41 45.40 -25.09
N VAL A 690 -44.95 45.31 -23.88
CA VAL A 690 -45.12 44.04 -23.15
C VAL A 690 -46.55 43.53 -23.27
N ARG A 691 -46.81 42.32 -22.74
CA ARG A 691 -48.11 41.66 -22.78
C ARG A 691 -49.23 42.61 -22.31
N GLY A 692 -50.32 42.68 -23.09
CA GLY A 692 -51.45 43.58 -22.80
C GLY A 692 -51.36 44.97 -23.45
N GLY A 693 -50.42 45.20 -24.36
CA GLY A 693 -50.31 46.47 -25.10
C GLY A 693 -49.68 47.61 -24.29
N LEU A 694 -49.13 47.31 -23.11
CA LEU A 694 -48.49 48.30 -22.25
C LEU A 694 -47.12 48.68 -22.81
N LYS A 695 -46.92 49.97 -23.03
CA LYS A 695 -45.64 50.52 -23.48
C LYS A 695 -44.71 50.71 -22.27
N VAL A 696 -43.53 50.13 -22.36
CA VAL A 696 -42.43 50.30 -21.41
C VAL A 696 -41.44 51.30 -22.00
N LEU A 697 -41.15 52.36 -21.23
CA LEU A 697 -40.16 53.37 -21.59
C LEU A 697 -38.86 53.08 -20.82
N VAL A 698 -37.72 53.16 -21.50
CA VAL A 698 -36.38 53.06 -20.87
C VAL A 698 -35.79 54.46 -20.80
N MET A 699 -35.35 54.88 -19.62
CA MET A 699 -34.84 56.22 -19.34
C MET A 699 -33.44 56.14 -18.73
N LEU A 700 -32.64 57.20 -18.91
CA LEU A 700 -31.42 57.35 -18.13
C LEU A 700 -31.78 57.47 -16.65
N ALA A 701 -31.15 56.65 -15.80
CA ALA A 701 -31.32 56.78 -14.37
C ALA A 701 -30.60 58.07 -13.91
N ASP A 702 -31.24 58.85 -13.05
CA ASP A 702 -30.59 59.99 -12.40
C ASP A 702 -29.45 59.43 -11.52
N PRO A 703 -28.18 59.86 -11.69
CA PRO A 703 -27.05 59.34 -10.92
C PRO A 703 -27.21 59.52 -9.39
N ASN A 704 -28.17 60.33 -8.94
CA ASN A 704 -28.52 60.50 -7.53
C ASN A 704 -29.87 59.87 -7.11
N ALA A 705 -30.58 59.15 -7.98
CA ALA A 705 -31.88 58.53 -7.64
C ALA A 705 -31.77 57.34 -6.67
N GLY A 706 -30.57 56.77 -6.49
CA GLY A 706 -30.29 55.74 -5.48
C GLY A 706 -30.06 56.27 -4.06
N TYR A 707 -29.98 57.60 -3.86
CA TYR A 707 -29.74 58.22 -2.54
C TYR A 707 -30.81 59.28 -2.23
N ARG A 708 -32.07 58.86 -2.18
CA ARG A 708 -33.10 59.56 -1.40
C ARG A 708 -33.59 58.69 -0.24
N GLY A 709 -32.65 58.32 0.62
CA GLY A 709 -32.96 58.06 2.02
C GLY A 709 -33.19 59.39 2.74
N ALA A 710 -34.45 59.77 2.90
CA ALA A 710 -34.97 60.67 3.93
C ALA A 710 -34.17 61.98 4.21
N ALA A 711 -34.24 62.95 3.30
CA ALA A 711 -33.97 64.34 3.65
C ALA A 711 -35.17 64.94 4.41
N GLY A 712 -35.05 65.00 5.74
CA GLY A 712 -35.44 66.14 6.57
C GLY A 712 -36.85 66.72 6.44
N GLY A 713 -37.86 66.02 6.96
CA GLY A 713 -39.07 66.65 7.47
C GLY A 713 -38.91 67.01 8.96
N PRO A 714 -39.54 68.07 9.50
CA PRO A 714 -39.39 68.52 10.90
C PRO A 714 -39.75 67.47 11.97
N GLY A 715 -40.39 66.36 11.58
CA GLY A 715 -40.77 65.26 12.48
C GLY A 715 -39.64 64.28 12.83
N VAL A 716 -38.55 64.21 12.03
CA VAL A 716 -37.46 63.25 12.29
C VAL A 716 -36.57 63.72 13.46
N TRP A 717 -36.38 65.04 13.60
CA TRP A 717 -35.68 65.63 14.74
C TRP A 717 -36.42 65.44 16.06
N ALA A 718 -37.76 65.41 16.02
CA ALA A 718 -38.58 65.12 17.20
C ALA A 718 -38.45 63.65 17.65
N LEU A 719 -38.42 62.70 16.71
CA LEU A 719 -38.25 61.28 17.03
C LEU A 719 -36.81 60.95 17.47
N ALA A 720 -35.79 61.59 16.88
CA ALA A 720 -34.41 61.46 17.34
C ALA A 720 -34.22 62.04 18.75
N ALA A 721 -34.86 63.18 19.07
CA ALA A 721 -34.85 63.75 20.40
C ALA A 721 -35.58 62.86 21.43
N ILE A 722 -36.73 62.27 21.06
CA ILE A 722 -37.46 61.32 21.92
C ILE A 722 -36.67 60.03 22.13
N PHE A 723 -35.96 59.53 21.11
CA PHE A 723 -35.10 58.35 21.23
C PHE A 723 -33.85 58.64 22.08
N LEU A 724 -33.26 59.83 21.96
CA LEU A 724 -32.13 60.26 22.79
C LEU A 724 -32.54 60.45 24.26
N ILE A 725 -33.69 61.07 24.51
CA ILE A 725 -34.27 61.20 25.85
C ILE A 725 -34.64 59.83 26.43
N GLY A 726 -35.14 58.92 25.59
CA GLY A 726 -35.38 57.51 25.93
C GLY A 726 -34.09 56.84 26.38
N MET A 727 -33.03 56.88 25.57
CA MET A 727 -31.73 56.27 25.89
C MET A 727 -31.08 56.85 27.16
N ILE A 728 -31.23 58.16 27.41
CA ILE A 728 -30.75 58.80 28.64
C ILE A 728 -31.58 58.36 29.85
N ALA A 729 -32.90 58.21 29.72
CA ALA A 729 -33.77 57.70 30.78
C ALA A 729 -33.51 56.22 31.08
N THR A 730 -33.31 55.37 30.07
CA THR A 730 -32.97 53.95 30.26
C THR A 730 -31.56 53.79 30.84
N GLY A 731 -30.59 54.56 30.37
CA GLY A 731 -29.24 54.60 30.93
C GLY A 731 -29.23 55.06 32.40
N SER A 732 -30.02 56.08 32.74
CA SER A 732 -30.17 56.56 34.11
C SER A 732 -30.89 55.55 35.01
N PHE A 733 -31.88 54.80 34.47
CA PHE A 733 -32.57 53.74 35.19
C PHE A 733 -31.67 52.51 35.44
N ILE A 734 -30.82 52.15 34.47
CA ILE A 734 -29.84 51.07 34.60
C ILE A 734 -28.75 51.44 35.62
N LEU A 735 -28.24 52.69 35.58
CA LEU A 735 -27.30 53.22 36.59
C LEU A 735 -27.92 53.31 37.99
N TYR A 736 -29.19 53.70 38.09
CA TYR A 736 -29.93 53.74 39.36
C TYR A 736 -30.16 52.34 39.95
N LYS A 737 -30.42 51.32 39.11
CA LYS A 737 -30.53 49.92 39.57
C LYS A 737 -29.18 49.31 39.95
N PHE A 738 -28.10 49.62 39.24
CA PHE A 738 -26.76 49.12 39.56
C PHE A 738 -26.21 49.71 40.86
N LYS A 739 -26.55 50.96 41.20
CA LYS A 739 -26.11 51.62 42.44
C LYS A 739 -26.79 51.08 43.71
N ARG A 740 -27.85 50.27 43.59
CA ARG A 740 -28.62 49.72 44.72
C ARG A 740 -28.36 48.25 45.06
N LYS A 741 -27.50 47.54 44.31
CA LYS A 741 -27.14 46.15 44.60
C LYS A 741 -25.62 45.96 44.65
N LEU A 742 -25.05 46.34 45.79
CA LEU A 742 -23.73 45.92 46.26
C LEU A 742 -23.80 45.73 47.79
N PRO A 743 -23.93 44.50 48.31
CA PRO A 743 -23.25 44.07 49.52
C PRO A 743 -21.88 43.48 49.14
N GLY A 744 -20.89 43.64 50.02
CA GLY A 744 -19.47 43.51 49.70
C GLY A 744 -18.87 42.10 49.72
N ASN A 745 -17.61 42.05 49.27
CA ASN A 745 -16.53 41.04 49.41
C ASN A 745 -16.91 39.55 49.15
N ARG A 746 -16.15 38.73 48.42
CA ARG A 746 -14.67 38.57 48.43
C ARG A 746 -14.24 37.58 47.31
N ASN A 747 -13.08 37.84 46.68
CA ASN A 747 -12.04 36.99 46.05
C ASN A 747 -12.44 35.88 45.04
N VAL A 748 -11.74 35.72 43.90
CA VAL A 748 -10.49 34.94 43.77
C VAL A 748 -9.89 35.07 42.34
N TYR A 749 -8.58 35.42 42.27
CA TYR A 749 -7.53 35.15 41.23
C TYR A 749 -7.72 35.70 39.79
N ALA A 750 -6.70 36.07 39.00
CA ALA A 750 -5.26 35.77 39.01
C ALA A 750 -4.43 36.92 38.39
N GLN A 751 -3.13 36.89 38.67
CA GLN A 751 -2.10 37.90 38.42
C GLN A 751 -1.17 37.47 37.28
N MET A 752 -0.69 38.46 36.51
CA MET A 752 0.27 38.35 35.39
C MET A 752 1.72 38.05 35.82
N ARG A 753 2.48 37.43 34.88
CA ARG A 753 3.92 37.54 34.48
C ARG A 753 4.49 36.13 34.20
N ASN A 754 5.36 35.87 33.23
CA ASN A 754 6.39 36.67 32.54
C ASN A 754 6.74 35.98 31.20
N GLU A 755 7.18 36.76 30.21
CA GLU A 755 7.98 36.31 29.05
C GLU A 755 9.48 36.62 29.29
N LYS A 756 10.36 35.65 29.02
CA LYS A 756 11.56 35.79 28.16
C LYS A 756 12.43 34.51 28.07
N GLU A 757 12.83 34.21 26.83
CA GLU A 757 14.09 33.58 26.31
C GLU A 757 14.38 32.10 26.71
N GLN A 758 14.97 31.21 25.89
CA GLN A 758 15.91 31.32 24.75
C GLN A 758 16.04 29.97 23.96
N GLU A 759 16.43 30.04 22.68
CA GLU A 759 17.13 29.03 21.83
C GLU A 759 16.35 27.78 21.33
N MET A 760 16.38 27.34 20.05
CA MET A 760 17.51 27.16 19.14
C MET A 760 17.13 27.25 17.62
N THR A 761 18.02 27.92 16.90
CA THR A 761 18.43 27.90 15.47
C THR A 761 17.95 26.83 14.46
N SER A 762 17.68 27.29 13.24
CA SER A 762 18.07 26.66 11.96
C SER A 762 18.54 27.75 10.98
N PRO A 763 19.68 27.61 10.26
CA PRO A 763 20.18 28.67 9.39
C PRO A 763 19.67 28.55 7.95
N VAL A 764 19.39 29.73 7.41
CA VAL A 764 19.27 30.08 5.99
C VAL A 764 20.66 30.13 5.36
N ASN A 765 20.80 29.89 4.06
CA ASN A 765 21.70 30.74 3.27
C ASN A 765 21.24 30.95 1.83
N HIS A 766 21.24 32.22 1.43
CA HIS A 766 21.16 32.72 0.06
C HIS A 766 22.57 32.71 -0.59
N SER A 767 22.61 32.57 -1.91
CA SER A 767 23.63 33.24 -2.75
C SER A 767 23.20 33.26 -4.21
N GLU A 768 23.12 34.45 -4.80
CA GLU A 768 23.19 34.69 -6.26
C GLU A 768 24.64 35.03 -6.67
N ASP A 769 24.86 34.87 -7.98
CA ASP A 769 25.98 35.29 -8.85
C ASP A 769 27.25 34.42 -8.97
N THR A 770 27.39 33.70 -10.09
CA THR A 770 28.28 34.09 -11.22
C THR A 770 28.23 33.13 -12.41
N GLN A 771 28.37 33.69 -13.61
CA GLN A 771 28.47 33.05 -14.93
C GLN A 771 29.78 32.24 -15.12
N HIS A 772 29.74 31.11 -15.86
CA HIS A 772 30.54 30.82 -17.08
C HIS A 772 30.66 29.30 -17.41
N ILE A 773 30.13 28.91 -18.59
CA ILE A 773 30.65 28.08 -19.70
C ILE A 773 31.46 26.77 -19.44
N ILE A 774 30.99 25.65 -20.05
CA ILE A 774 31.65 24.68 -20.99
C ILE A 774 31.26 23.20 -20.71
N GLN A 775 30.59 22.58 -21.71
CA GLN A 775 30.57 21.16 -22.23
C GLN A 775 30.53 19.97 -21.24
N GLY A 776 29.84 18.84 -21.47
CA GLY A 776 29.15 18.22 -22.61
C GLY A 776 28.93 16.71 -22.29
N GLU A 777 28.33 15.97 -23.22
CA GLU A 777 27.97 14.52 -23.22
C GLU A 777 26.64 14.18 -22.50
N GLU A 778 25.47 14.22 -23.15
CA GLU A 778 24.91 13.40 -24.26
C GLU A 778 24.21 12.12 -23.75
N PHE A 779 22.91 12.27 -23.49
CA PHE A 779 21.92 11.19 -23.36
C PHE A 779 21.26 11.00 -24.72
N ILE A 780 21.26 9.77 -25.23
CA ILE A 780 20.52 9.38 -26.43
C ILE A 780 19.18 8.80 -25.96
N ASP A 781 18.11 9.55 -26.19
CA ASP A 781 16.73 9.05 -26.27
C ASP A 781 16.50 8.61 -27.72
N ASP A 782 16.11 7.35 -27.92
CA ASP A 782 15.51 6.87 -29.18
C ASP A 782 14.08 6.41 -28.88
N ASP A 783 13.13 7.32 -29.12
CA ASP A 783 11.74 7.00 -29.44
C ASP A 783 11.67 6.60 -30.92
N LEU A 784 11.13 5.41 -31.24
CA LEU A 784 10.56 5.18 -32.56
C LEU A 784 9.39 4.18 -32.55
N ASP A 785 8.27 4.70 -33.06
CA ASP A 785 6.99 4.06 -33.36
C ASP A 785 7.07 2.72 -34.11
N SER A 786 6.07 1.85 -33.89
CA SER A 786 5.64 0.92 -34.94
C SER A 786 4.12 0.65 -34.93
N GLN A 787 3.43 1.24 -35.91
CA GLN A 787 2.14 0.80 -36.42
C GLN A 787 2.33 -0.07 -37.68
N THR A 788 1.88 -1.32 -37.58
CA THR A 788 1.21 -2.18 -38.58
C THR A 788 1.66 -2.30 -40.06
N LEU A 789 1.79 -3.60 -40.45
CA LEU A 789 1.37 -4.29 -41.69
C LEU A 789 2.33 -4.43 -42.88
N GLY A 790 2.72 -5.69 -43.18
CA GLY A 790 3.22 -6.10 -44.50
C GLY A 790 3.76 -7.54 -44.56
N ASN A 791 3.00 -8.45 -45.18
CA ASN A 791 3.32 -9.85 -45.52
C ASN A 791 4.72 -10.09 -46.12
N ALA A 792 5.45 -11.09 -45.61
CA ALA A 792 6.29 -11.98 -46.42
C ALA A 792 6.59 -13.27 -45.65
N GLY A 793 6.24 -14.42 -46.25
CA GLY A 793 6.44 -15.74 -45.66
C GLY A 793 7.91 -16.19 -45.64
N GLY A 794 8.30 -16.83 -44.55
CA GLY A 794 9.56 -17.55 -44.39
C GLY A 794 9.41 -18.60 -43.30
N ASN A 795 9.52 -19.88 -43.69
CA ASN A 795 9.48 -21.04 -42.81
C ASN A 795 10.58 -20.97 -41.73
N HIS A 796 10.18 -20.92 -40.46
CA HIS A 796 11.01 -21.37 -39.34
C HIS A 796 10.25 -22.45 -38.57
N SER A 797 10.78 -23.68 -38.64
CA SER A 797 10.32 -24.85 -37.92
C SER A 797 10.69 -24.72 -36.44
N GLY A 798 9.76 -24.22 -35.63
CA GLY A 798 9.80 -24.39 -34.18
C GLY A 798 9.39 -25.81 -33.80
N VAL A 799 10.32 -26.60 -33.26
CA VAL A 799 10.00 -27.87 -32.61
C VAL A 799 9.39 -27.53 -31.25
N VAL A 800 8.06 -27.56 -31.19
CA VAL A 800 7.30 -27.53 -29.92
C VAL A 800 7.34 -28.95 -29.34
N LEU A 801 8.05 -29.14 -28.24
CA LEU A 801 7.87 -30.33 -27.39
C LEU A 801 6.52 -30.19 -26.66
N SER A 802 5.45 -30.70 -27.27
CA SER A 802 4.17 -30.85 -26.59
C SER A 802 4.25 -32.02 -25.61
N ILE A 803 4.25 -31.75 -24.31
CA ILE A 803 3.97 -32.78 -23.31
C ILE A 803 2.44 -32.89 -23.21
N ASN A 804 1.90 -33.98 -23.74
CA ASN A 804 0.49 -34.33 -23.63
C ASN A 804 0.14 -34.55 -22.14
N SER A 805 -0.82 -33.78 -21.63
CA SER A 805 -1.29 -33.76 -20.24
C SER A 805 -2.20 -34.94 -19.86
N ARG A 806 -1.92 -36.18 -20.31
CA ARG A 806 -2.85 -37.31 -20.13
C ARG A 806 -2.42 -38.46 -19.22
N GLU A 807 -1.32 -38.36 -18.48
CA GLU A 807 -0.89 -39.44 -17.56
C GLU A 807 -0.51 -38.98 -16.14
N LEU A 808 -1.10 -37.88 -15.64
CA LEU A 808 -0.90 -37.40 -14.25
C LEU A 808 -2.14 -37.56 -13.35
N HIS A 809 -2.98 -38.57 -13.61
CA HIS A 809 -4.21 -38.84 -12.85
C HIS A 809 -4.22 -40.16 -12.09
N SER A 810 -3.06 -40.74 -11.74
CA SER A 810 -3.03 -41.98 -10.94
C SER A 810 -2.13 -41.98 -9.70
N TYR A 811 -1.69 -40.82 -9.19
CA TYR A 811 -0.84 -40.76 -7.98
C TYR A 811 -1.31 -39.77 -6.90
N LEU A 812 -2.63 -39.57 -6.78
CA LEU A 812 -3.24 -38.91 -5.62
C LEU A 812 -4.39 -39.77 -5.07
N THR A 813 -4.07 -40.97 -4.59
CA THR A 813 -4.83 -41.69 -3.55
C THR A 813 -3.95 -42.79 -2.93
N SER A 814 -3.21 -42.45 -1.88
CA SER A 814 -2.97 -43.29 -0.69
C SER A 814 -2.26 -42.48 0.39
#